data_AF-A0A7R8ZU73-F1
#
_entry.id   AF-A0A7R8ZU73-F1
#
_cell.length_a   1.000
_cell.length_b   1.000
_cell.length_c   1.000
_cell.angle_alpha   90.00
_cell.angle_beta   90.00
_cell.angle_gamma   90.00
#
_symmetry.space_group_name_H-M   'P 1'
#
loop_
_entity.id
_entity.type
_entity.pdbx_description
1 polymer ?
#
loop_
_entity_poly.entity_id
_entity_poly.type
_entity_poly.pdbx_seq_one_letter_code
_entity_poly.pdbx_strand_id
1 'polypeptide(L)'
;MAKKPAYNYETLRSERVPAMKLIVKIVFYFCYETLRSERVPAMKLIVNVVFYFCYETLRSERVPAMKLIVNVVFYFCYETLRSERVPAMKLIVNVVFYFCYETLRSERVPAMKLIVNVVFYFCYETLRSERVPAMKLIVNVVFYFCYETLRSERVPAMKLIVNVVFYFCYETLRSERVPAMKLIVNVVFYFCYETLRSERVPAMKLIVNVVFYFCYETLRSERVPAMKLIVNVVFYFCYETLRSERVPAMKLIVNVVFYFCYETLRSERVPAMKLIVNVVFYFCYETLRSERVPAMKLIVNVVFYFCYETLRSERVPAMKLIVNVVFYFCYETLRSERVPAMKLIVNVVFYFCYETLRSERVPAMKLIVNVVFYFCYETLRSERVPAMKLIVNVVFYFCYETLRSERVPAMKLIVNVVFYFCYETLRSERVPAMKLIVNVVFYFCYETLRSERVPAMKLIVNVVFYFCYETLRSERVPAMKLIVNVVFYFCYETLRSERVPAMKLIVNVVFYFCYETLRSERVPAMKLIVNVVFYFCYETLRSERVPAMKLIVNVVFYFCYETLRSERVPAMKLIVNVVFYFCYETLRSERVPAMKLIVNVVFYFCYETLRSERVPAMKLIVNVVFYFCYETLRSERVPAMKLIVNVVFYFCYETLRSERVPAMKLIVNVVFYFCYETLRSERVPAMKLIVNVVFYFCYETLRSERVPAMKLIVNVVFYFCYETLRSERVPAMKLIVNVVFYFCYETLRSERVPAMKLIVNVVFYFCYETLRSERVPAMKLIVDPKAPLLLWLQGGPGSSSLFALFNQHGPFSVDKNLTLVPREYAWTKKYSMLYIDNPVGTGFSYTDSDEGYVTSDDEVARDLYIGLSVFFNFFPEVAGVDFYITGESYAGKYVPAITEKIHSMNANPVHKTMNLKGMAIGNGLCDPENMLDYGNYLKYIGLISEKQRLYFIDKEDQIRDLVRTKQLSKAIEELDKLLIGEMGPYPSYFYNVSGFSYFMNYLRFEEPDDLNYYSEYVNQTDIRKRLHVGNRPFNDGSTVREHLMGDILNSAADKVKTILEAGYKVLFYSGQLDIIVAYPLTLNFLEKLEWSGQAEYLNATRTIWRIGTKTTPTVAGYITQAKNMKVVLVRSAGHYVPRDQPMHAFDLISRFIEDKPF
;
A
#
# COMPACT_ATOMS: atom_id res chain seq x y z
N MET A 1 62.61 -6.67 93.39
CA MET A 1 63.67 -7.64 93.73
C MET A 1 63.04 -9.02 93.82
N ALA A 2 63.58 -10.14 93.37
CA ALA A 2 64.60 -10.49 92.37
C ALA A 2 64.57 -12.05 92.28
N LYS A 3 64.70 -12.59 91.06
CA LYS A 3 65.23 -13.92 90.71
C LYS A 3 64.70 -15.19 91.41
N LYS A 4 63.84 -15.95 90.74
CA LYS A 4 64.20 -17.20 90.01
C LYS A 4 63.01 -17.69 89.13
N PRO A 5 63.26 -18.25 87.95
CA PRO A 5 62.23 -18.84 87.10
C PRO A 5 61.87 -20.22 87.65
N ALA A 6 60.68 -20.35 88.25
CA ALA A 6 60.13 -21.67 88.52
C ALA A 6 59.63 -22.24 87.18
N TYR A 7 60.47 -23.06 86.54
CA TYR A 7 60.01 -24.07 85.59
C TYR A 7 59.13 -25.06 86.37
N ASN A 8 57.87 -24.69 86.60
CA ASN A 8 56.91 -25.56 87.25
C ASN A 8 56.30 -26.45 86.17
N TYR A 9 56.93 -27.60 85.94
CA TYR A 9 56.43 -28.65 85.05
C TYR A 9 55.26 -29.45 85.63
N GLU A 10 54.69 -29.02 86.76
CA GLU A 10 53.53 -29.68 87.37
C GLU A 10 52.36 -28.73 87.57
N THR A 11 51.42 -28.86 86.64
CA THR A 11 50.04 -28.40 86.74
C THR A 11 49.28 -29.05 87.88
N LEU A 12 48.25 -28.35 88.38
CA LEU A 12 47.31 -28.77 89.44
C LEU A 12 46.98 -30.29 89.38
N ARG A 13 47.76 -31.13 90.04
CA ARG A 13 47.49 -32.55 90.32
C ARG A 13 46.98 -32.65 91.75
N SER A 14 45.70 -32.98 91.92
CA SER A 14 45.10 -33.22 93.25
C SER A 14 43.86 -34.11 93.11
N GLU A 15 43.71 -35.08 94.01
CA GLU A 15 42.51 -35.94 94.11
C GLU A 15 41.29 -35.24 94.74
N ARG A 16 41.47 -34.11 95.47
CA ARG A 16 40.38 -33.33 96.08
C ARG A 16 40.77 -31.85 96.25
N VAL A 17 40.08 -30.95 95.56
CA VAL A 17 40.24 -29.48 95.67
C VAL A 17 38.90 -28.85 96.11
N PRO A 18 38.84 -27.92 97.09
CA PRO A 18 37.59 -27.27 97.51
C PRO A 18 37.07 -26.23 96.49
N ALA A 19 35.78 -25.89 96.56
CA ALA A 19 35.14 -24.91 95.68
C ALA A 19 35.73 -23.50 95.89
N MET A 20 36.33 -22.91 94.84
CA MET A 20 36.94 -21.57 94.85
C MET A 20 36.45 -20.69 93.70
N LYS A 21 36.44 -19.37 93.93
CA LYS A 21 36.32 -18.33 92.90
C LYS A 21 37.68 -17.69 92.70
N LEU A 22 38.40 -18.09 91.65
CA LEU A 22 39.79 -17.70 91.41
C LEU A 22 39.85 -16.70 90.22
N ILE A 23 40.64 -15.63 90.36
CA ILE A 23 40.96 -14.68 89.28
C ILE A 23 42.47 -14.73 89.06
N VAL A 24 42.90 -15.18 87.88
CA VAL A 24 44.33 -15.34 87.55
C VAL A 24 44.72 -14.30 86.50
N LYS A 25 45.80 -13.54 86.74
CA LYS A 25 46.41 -12.59 85.79
C LYS A 25 47.87 -12.95 85.57
N ILE A 26 48.23 -13.48 84.40
CA ILE A 26 49.61 -13.93 84.08
C ILE A 26 50.01 -13.43 82.68
N VAL A 27 51.28 -13.05 82.48
CA VAL A 27 51.75 -12.58 81.16
C VAL A 27 52.10 -13.74 80.24
N PHE A 28 52.94 -14.69 80.65
CA PHE A 28 53.26 -15.90 79.87
C PHE A 28 52.91 -17.16 80.66
N TYR A 29 52.22 -18.09 80.02
CA TYR A 29 51.84 -19.38 80.60
C TYR A 29 52.23 -20.51 79.65
N PHE A 30 53.15 -21.37 80.08
CA PHE A 30 53.63 -22.53 79.31
C PHE A 30 53.21 -23.82 80.02
N CYS A 31 52.66 -24.78 79.29
CA CYS A 31 52.34 -26.10 79.83
C CYS A 31 52.45 -27.22 78.80
N TYR A 32 52.64 -28.44 79.30
CA TYR A 32 52.40 -29.63 78.50
C TYR A 32 50.93 -30.04 78.58
N GLU A 33 50.38 -30.14 79.79
CA GLU A 33 48.94 -30.28 80.05
C GLU A 33 48.52 -29.13 80.99
N THR A 34 47.41 -28.38 80.80
CA THR A 34 46.99 -27.33 81.79
C THR A 34 46.25 -27.91 82.98
N LEU A 35 45.45 -28.94 82.74
CA LEU A 35 44.66 -29.59 83.78
C LEU A 35 44.40 -31.05 83.41
N ARG A 36 44.81 -31.96 84.30
CA ARG A 36 44.61 -33.42 84.20
C ARG A 36 44.10 -33.96 85.54
N SER A 37 42.91 -34.54 85.55
CA SER A 37 42.27 -35.10 86.75
C SER A 37 41.16 -36.09 86.41
N GLU A 38 40.99 -37.14 87.22
CA GLU A 38 39.89 -38.12 87.12
C GLU A 38 38.55 -37.57 87.65
N ARG A 39 38.56 -36.61 88.59
CA ARG A 39 37.37 -35.97 89.18
C ARG A 39 37.68 -34.53 89.64
N VAL A 40 37.03 -33.55 89.00
CA VAL A 40 37.14 -32.11 89.37
C VAL A 40 35.80 -31.64 90.00
N PRO A 41 35.77 -30.68 90.95
CA PRO A 41 34.53 -30.07 91.46
C PRO A 41 34.06 -28.85 90.63
N ALA A 42 32.82 -28.40 90.84
CA ALA A 42 32.27 -27.23 90.17
C ALA A 42 33.00 -25.94 90.59
N MET A 43 33.58 -25.21 89.63
CA MET A 43 34.31 -23.95 89.85
C MET A 43 33.81 -22.80 88.95
N LYS A 44 33.99 -21.56 89.43
CA LYS A 44 33.83 -20.34 88.64
C LYS A 44 35.17 -19.61 88.55
N LEU A 45 35.84 -19.74 87.41
CA LEU A 45 37.20 -19.25 87.17
C LEU A 45 37.18 -18.11 86.15
N ILE A 46 37.95 -17.04 86.42
CA ILE A 46 38.21 -15.96 85.45
C ILE A 46 39.72 -15.91 85.21
N VAL A 47 40.14 -16.23 83.98
CA VAL A 47 41.56 -16.25 83.60
C VAL A 47 41.83 -15.10 82.65
N ASN A 48 42.80 -14.24 82.96
CA ASN A 48 43.31 -13.21 82.07
C ASN A 48 44.79 -13.49 81.78
N VAL A 49 45.13 -13.90 80.56
CA VAL A 49 46.52 -14.23 80.18
C VAL A 49 46.93 -13.49 78.91
N VAL A 50 48.17 -12.99 78.83
CA VAL A 50 48.63 -12.35 77.57
C VAL A 50 49.07 -13.42 76.57
N PHE A 51 49.98 -14.32 76.93
CA PHE A 51 50.46 -15.42 76.09
C PHE A 51 50.27 -16.76 76.79
N TYR A 52 49.59 -17.69 76.12
CA TYR A 52 49.26 -19.01 76.61
C TYR A 52 49.75 -20.05 75.60
N PHE A 53 50.68 -20.90 76.00
CA PHE A 53 51.27 -21.94 75.16
C PHE A 53 51.10 -23.28 75.86
N CYS A 54 50.24 -24.15 75.32
CA CYS A 54 50.03 -25.46 75.92
C CYS A 54 49.92 -26.57 74.91
N TYR A 55 50.61 -27.69 75.11
CA TYR A 55 50.42 -28.84 74.22
C TYR A 55 48.96 -29.36 74.31
N GLU A 56 48.47 -29.72 75.50
CA GLU A 56 47.09 -30.11 75.76
C GLU A 56 46.47 -29.20 76.84
N THR A 57 45.41 -28.44 76.54
CA THR A 57 44.83 -27.56 77.58
C THR A 57 44.04 -28.37 78.62
N LEU A 58 43.08 -29.20 78.23
CA LEU A 58 42.29 -29.98 79.17
C LEU A 58 42.18 -31.44 78.72
N ARG A 59 42.67 -32.36 79.57
CA ARG A 59 42.58 -33.81 79.37
C ARG A 59 41.95 -34.51 80.58
N SER A 60 40.83 -35.19 80.39
CA SER A 60 40.13 -35.90 81.48
C SER A 60 39.15 -36.95 80.95
N GLU A 61 38.97 -38.06 81.68
CA GLU A 61 37.94 -39.07 81.40
C GLU A 61 36.52 -38.59 81.75
N ARG A 62 36.36 -37.72 82.76
CA ARG A 62 35.08 -37.13 83.20
C ARG A 62 35.25 -35.71 83.77
N VAL A 63 34.70 -34.71 83.09
CA VAL A 63 34.68 -33.31 83.56
C VAL A 63 33.34 -33.02 84.30
N PRO A 64 33.25 -32.10 85.29
CA PRO A 64 31.99 -31.61 85.90
C PRO A 64 31.46 -30.32 85.22
N ALA A 65 30.24 -29.89 85.54
CA ALA A 65 29.69 -28.61 85.08
C ALA A 65 30.50 -27.41 85.65
N MET A 66 31.04 -26.57 84.77
CA MET A 66 31.79 -25.35 85.16
C MET A 66 31.29 -24.12 84.42
N LYS A 67 31.51 -22.95 85.03
CA LYS A 67 31.32 -21.62 84.40
C LYS A 67 32.65 -20.88 84.35
N LEU A 68 33.29 -20.90 83.19
CA LEU A 68 34.63 -20.36 82.98
C LEU A 68 34.55 -19.12 82.07
N ILE A 69 35.28 -18.06 82.43
CA ILE A 69 35.50 -16.89 81.58
C ILE A 69 37.01 -16.79 81.32
N VAL A 70 37.42 -16.95 80.07
CA VAL A 70 38.83 -16.90 79.67
C VAL A 70 39.04 -15.68 78.79
N ASN A 71 39.93 -14.77 79.18
CA ASN A 71 40.36 -13.63 78.39
C ASN A 71 41.84 -13.81 78.05
N VAL A 72 42.18 -14.11 76.79
CA VAL A 72 43.59 -14.34 76.39
C VAL A 72 43.99 -13.52 75.18
N VAL A 73 45.20 -12.95 75.15
CA VAL A 73 45.66 -12.24 73.95
C VAL A 73 46.18 -13.22 72.90
N PHE A 74 47.08 -14.14 73.25
CA PHE A 74 47.62 -15.18 72.37
C PHE A 74 47.47 -16.56 73.01
N TYR A 75 46.84 -17.50 72.30
CA TYR A 75 46.53 -18.84 72.79
C TYR A 75 47.00 -19.88 71.78
N PHE A 76 48.09 -20.56 72.09
CA PHE A 76 48.72 -21.59 71.26
C PHE A 76 48.51 -22.96 71.87
N CYS A 77 48.03 -23.91 71.07
CA CYS A 77 47.96 -25.31 71.50
C CYS A 77 48.11 -26.37 70.42
N TYR A 78 48.36 -27.60 70.88
CA TYR A 78 48.18 -28.78 70.04
C TYR A 78 46.73 -29.29 70.16
N GLU A 79 46.22 -29.50 71.38
CA GLU A 79 44.82 -29.87 71.63
C GLU A 79 44.21 -28.96 72.73
N THR A 80 43.03 -28.35 72.51
CA THR A 80 42.35 -27.57 73.58
C THR A 80 41.56 -28.45 74.55
N LEU A 81 40.82 -29.43 74.05
CA LEU A 81 40.07 -30.36 74.89
C LEU A 81 40.07 -31.77 74.29
N ARG A 82 40.56 -32.73 75.07
CA ARG A 82 40.50 -34.16 74.78
C ARG A 82 39.83 -34.93 75.91
N SER A 83 38.74 -35.64 75.60
CA SER A 83 37.97 -36.41 76.61
C SER A 83 37.11 -37.50 76.00
N GLU A 84 36.93 -38.63 76.70
CA GLU A 84 35.96 -39.67 76.33
C GLU A 84 34.50 -39.24 76.57
N ARG A 85 34.24 -38.44 77.64
CA ARG A 85 32.92 -37.91 77.99
C ARG A 85 33.01 -36.51 78.62
N VAL A 86 32.47 -35.52 77.93
CA VAL A 86 32.32 -34.15 78.45
C VAL A 86 30.94 -34.00 79.14
N PRO A 87 30.72 -33.12 80.14
CA PRO A 87 29.40 -32.74 80.73
C PRO A 87 28.87 -31.40 80.18
N ALA A 88 27.66 -30.99 80.57
CA ALA A 88 27.14 -29.66 80.21
C ALA A 88 27.96 -28.52 80.85
N MET A 89 28.58 -27.67 80.03
CA MET A 89 29.42 -26.55 80.46
C MET A 89 28.91 -25.22 79.86
N LYS A 90 29.08 -24.11 80.62
CA LYS A 90 28.81 -22.75 80.14
C LYS A 90 30.12 -21.95 80.13
N LEU A 91 30.76 -21.88 78.98
CA LEU A 91 32.08 -21.28 78.80
C LEU A 91 31.95 -19.99 77.96
N ILE A 92 32.63 -18.94 78.41
CA ILE A 92 32.80 -17.69 77.65
C ILE A 92 34.30 -17.50 77.41
N VAL A 93 34.73 -17.53 76.15
CA VAL A 93 36.14 -17.39 75.77
C VAL A 93 36.26 -16.11 74.95
N ASN A 94 37.06 -15.15 75.41
CA ASN A 94 37.43 -13.95 74.69
C ASN A 94 38.92 -14.05 74.36
N VAL A 95 39.29 -14.27 73.10
CA VAL A 95 40.70 -14.43 72.69
C VAL A 95 41.06 -13.50 71.55
N VAL A 96 42.22 -12.86 71.57
CA VAL A 96 42.64 -12.05 70.41
C VAL A 96 43.21 -12.96 69.32
N PHE A 97 44.18 -13.81 69.61
CA PHE A 97 44.78 -14.77 68.70
C PHE A 97 44.72 -16.17 69.28
N TYR A 98 44.09 -17.10 68.58
CA TYR A 98 43.94 -18.50 68.95
C TYR A 98 44.55 -19.35 67.84
N PHE A 99 45.54 -20.17 68.16
CA PHE A 99 46.27 -21.04 67.25
C PHE A 99 46.28 -22.44 67.85
N CYS A 100 45.46 -23.36 67.34
CA CYS A 100 45.43 -24.71 67.88
C CYS A 100 45.38 -25.77 66.80
N TYR A 101 46.15 -26.84 66.90
CA TYR A 101 46.06 -27.92 65.92
C TYR A 101 44.66 -28.56 65.95
N GLU A 102 44.19 -29.03 67.10
CA GLU A 102 42.84 -29.59 67.31
C GLU A 102 42.10 -28.86 68.45
N THR A 103 40.93 -28.27 68.22
CA THR A 103 40.19 -27.59 69.32
C THR A 103 39.44 -28.58 70.22
N LEU A 104 38.67 -29.50 69.67
CA LEU A 104 37.90 -30.47 70.45
C LEU A 104 37.96 -31.86 69.82
N ARG A 105 38.48 -32.83 70.57
CA ARG A 105 38.52 -34.24 70.20
C ARG A 105 37.84 -35.11 71.25
N SER A 106 36.80 -35.84 70.87
CA SER A 106 36.04 -36.68 71.81
C SER A 106 35.26 -37.80 71.14
N GLU A 107 35.13 -38.96 71.78
CA GLU A 107 34.23 -40.04 71.34
C GLU A 107 32.75 -39.67 71.52
N ARG A 108 32.41 -38.96 72.61
CA ARG A 108 31.05 -38.46 72.91
C ARG A 108 31.07 -37.07 73.57
N VAL A 109 30.56 -36.08 72.85
CA VAL A 109 30.27 -34.75 73.41
C VAL A 109 28.87 -34.78 74.10
N PRO A 110 28.48 -33.88 75.04
CA PRO A 110 27.10 -33.68 75.54
C PRO A 110 26.54 -32.31 75.11
N ALA A 111 25.34 -31.93 75.56
CA ALA A 111 24.79 -30.59 75.33
C ALA A 111 25.61 -29.48 76.03
N MET A 112 26.33 -28.66 75.26
CA MET A 112 27.15 -27.54 75.75
C MET A 112 26.59 -26.19 75.26
N LYS A 113 26.70 -25.14 76.11
CA LYS A 113 26.38 -23.76 75.74
C LYS A 113 27.63 -22.89 75.82
N LEU A 114 28.28 -22.72 74.68
CA LEU A 114 29.57 -22.05 74.55
C LEU A 114 29.38 -20.72 73.81
N ILE A 115 30.01 -19.65 74.32
CA ILE A 115 30.13 -18.35 73.65
C ILE A 115 31.61 -18.09 73.44
N VAL A 116 32.04 -18.05 72.18
CA VAL A 116 33.44 -17.78 71.81
C VAL A 116 33.48 -16.44 71.09
N ASN A 117 34.26 -15.50 71.60
CA ASN A 117 34.57 -14.23 70.95
C ASN A 117 36.07 -14.22 70.63
N VAL A 118 36.45 -14.43 69.37
CA VAL A 118 37.87 -14.51 68.97
C VAL A 118 38.18 -13.51 67.87
N VAL A 119 39.31 -12.80 67.92
CA VAL A 119 39.70 -11.93 66.79
C VAL A 119 40.33 -12.76 65.68
N PHE A 120 41.32 -13.61 65.95
CA PHE A 120 41.95 -14.52 64.99
C PHE A 120 41.95 -15.96 65.50
N TYR A 121 41.41 -16.90 64.73
CA TYR A 121 41.22 -18.30 65.11
C TYR A 121 41.82 -19.20 64.04
N PHE A 122 42.96 -19.81 64.32
CA PHE A 122 43.71 -20.69 63.43
C PHE A 122 43.64 -22.13 63.94
N CYS A 123 43.28 -23.08 63.08
CA CYS A 123 43.33 -24.50 63.41
C CYS A 123 43.57 -25.47 62.26
N TYR A 124 43.91 -26.71 62.63
CA TYR A 124 43.84 -27.83 61.71
C TYR A 124 42.45 -28.48 61.75
N GLU A 125 41.94 -28.89 62.92
CA GLU A 125 40.57 -29.38 63.09
C GLU A 125 39.85 -28.66 64.26
N THR A 126 38.63 -28.12 64.06
CA THR A 126 37.87 -27.51 65.18
C THR A 126 37.12 -28.55 66.02
N LEU A 127 36.46 -29.52 65.39
CA LEU A 127 35.75 -30.59 66.10
C LEU A 127 35.89 -31.92 65.37
N ARG A 128 36.47 -32.90 66.06
CA ARG A 128 36.55 -34.29 65.63
C ARG A 128 35.89 -35.23 66.64
N SER A 129 34.87 -35.98 66.18
CA SER A 129 34.13 -36.89 67.07
C SER A 129 33.40 -38.02 66.33
N GLU A 130 33.32 -39.21 66.93
CA GLU A 130 32.47 -40.31 66.42
C GLU A 130 30.97 -39.99 66.57
N ARG A 131 30.57 -39.34 67.68
CA ARG A 131 29.19 -38.93 67.96
C ARG A 131 29.12 -37.56 68.66
N VAL A 132 28.57 -36.57 67.97
CA VAL A 132 28.18 -35.28 68.55
C VAL A 132 26.77 -35.42 69.18
N PRO A 133 26.29 -34.63 70.17
CA PRO A 133 24.86 -34.45 70.49
C PRO A 133 24.40 -32.99 70.34
N ALA A 134 23.15 -32.67 70.70
CA ALA A 134 22.58 -31.35 70.53
C ALA A 134 23.35 -30.25 71.28
N MET A 135 24.11 -29.44 70.55
CA MET A 135 24.90 -28.31 71.07
C MET A 135 24.27 -26.97 70.67
N LYS A 136 24.34 -25.97 71.57
CA LYS A 136 23.97 -24.58 71.30
C LYS A 136 25.19 -23.67 71.42
N LEU A 137 25.83 -23.41 70.30
CA LEU A 137 27.08 -22.68 70.21
C LEU A 137 26.84 -21.31 69.56
N ILE A 138 27.40 -20.25 70.15
CA ILE A 138 27.45 -18.90 69.57
C ILE A 138 28.93 -18.54 69.41
N VAL A 139 29.36 -18.36 68.17
CA VAL A 139 30.77 -18.07 67.84
C VAL A 139 30.81 -16.73 67.13
N ASN A 140 31.45 -15.75 67.74
CA ASN A 140 31.71 -14.44 67.16
C ASN A 140 33.21 -14.36 66.86
N VAL A 141 33.60 -14.45 65.59
CA VAL A 141 35.01 -14.47 65.20
C VAL A 141 35.29 -13.39 64.17
N VAL A 142 36.41 -12.66 64.27
CA VAL A 142 36.76 -11.71 63.19
C VAL A 142 37.42 -12.48 62.03
N PHE A 143 38.46 -13.25 62.29
CA PHE A 143 39.16 -14.08 61.30
C PHE A 143 39.22 -15.53 61.78
N TYR A 144 38.67 -16.45 61.01
CA TYR A 144 38.66 -17.89 61.27
C TYR A 144 39.38 -18.58 60.10
N PHE A 145 40.41 -19.35 60.39
CA PHE A 145 41.25 -20.07 59.44
C PHE A 145 41.38 -21.51 59.94
N CYS A 146 40.68 -22.46 59.34
CA CYS A 146 40.77 -23.86 59.78
C CYS A 146 40.83 -24.83 58.62
N TYR A 147 41.69 -25.84 58.67
CA TYR A 147 41.71 -26.84 57.62
C TYR A 147 40.36 -27.61 57.57
N GLU A 148 39.91 -28.21 58.66
CA GLU A 148 38.57 -28.83 58.78
C GLU A 148 37.77 -28.28 59.98
N THR A 149 36.54 -27.81 59.77
CA THR A 149 35.71 -27.31 60.89
C THR A 149 35.03 -28.43 61.67
N LEU A 150 34.38 -29.37 61.00
CA LEU A 150 33.67 -30.47 61.65
C LEU A 150 33.86 -31.79 60.90
N ARG A 151 34.47 -32.77 61.57
CA ARG A 151 34.65 -34.14 61.09
C ARG A 151 33.99 -35.14 62.02
N SER A 152 33.02 -35.91 61.50
CA SER A 152 32.31 -36.90 62.33
C SER A 152 31.66 -38.03 61.54
N GLU A 153 31.63 -39.25 62.08
CA GLU A 153 30.87 -40.37 61.50
C GLU A 153 29.35 -40.14 61.62
N ARG A 154 28.88 -39.60 62.77
CA ARG A 154 27.46 -39.28 63.02
C ARG A 154 27.29 -37.95 63.75
N VAL A 155 26.71 -36.98 63.06
CA VAL A 155 26.22 -35.72 63.67
C VAL A 155 24.80 -35.96 64.22
N PRO A 156 24.26 -35.22 65.21
CA PRO A 156 22.81 -35.09 65.51
C PRO A 156 22.33 -33.63 65.45
N ALA A 157 21.06 -33.39 65.78
CA ALA A 157 20.45 -32.07 65.66
C ALA A 157 21.17 -30.98 66.47
N MET A 158 21.92 -30.10 65.79
CA MET A 158 22.66 -28.98 66.39
C MET A 158 21.98 -27.65 66.07
N LYS A 159 22.05 -26.69 67.01
CA LYS A 159 21.62 -25.30 66.81
C LYS A 159 22.81 -24.36 66.99
N LEU A 160 23.48 -24.04 65.89
CA LEU A 160 24.68 -23.22 65.85
C LEU A 160 24.37 -21.84 65.27
N ILE A 161 24.87 -20.79 65.93
CA ILE A 161 24.86 -19.42 65.41
C ILE A 161 26.32 -18.98 65.27
N VAL A 162 26.77 -18.78 64.05
CA VAL A 162 28.13 -18.32 63.77
C VAL A 162 28.08 -16.93 63.18
N ASN A 163 28.75 -15.98 63.81
CA ASN A 163 28.98 -14.63 63.29
C ASN A 163 30.47 -14.49 63.01
N VAL A 164 30.90 -14.59 61.75
CA VAL A 164 32.33 -14.44 61.39
C VAL A 164 32.55 -13.30 60.39
N VAL A 165 33.60 -12.49 60.54
CA VAL A 165 33.93 -11.52 59.47
C VAL A 165 34.64 -12.21 58.32
N PHE A 166 35.70 -12.99 58.55
CA PHE A 166 36.43 -13.76 57.55
C PHE A 166 36.53 -15.23 57.95
N TYR A 167 36.08 -16.16 57.12
CA TYR A 167 36.01 -17.59 57.38
C TYR A 167 36.71 -18.37 56.27
N PHE A 168 37.90 -18.87 56.54
CA PHE A 168 38.74 -19.62 55.62
C PHE A 168 38.80 -21.09 56.02
N CYS A 169 38.53 -22.01 55.09
CA CYS A 169 38.71 -23.43 55.32
C CYS A 169 39.06 -24.29 54.12
N TYR A 170 39.50 -25.52 54.39
CA TYR A 170 39.55 -26.56 53.37
C TYR A 170 38.22 -27.33 53.33
N GLU A 171 37.73 -27.86 54.46
CA GLU A 171 36.41 -28.51 54.56
C GLU A 171 35.59 -27.95 55.75
N THR A 172 34.35 -27.51 55.54
CA THR A 172 33.49 -27.07 56.67
C THR A 172 32.81 -28.24 57.39
N LEU A 173 32.26 -29.21 56.66
CA LEU A 173 31.63 -30.39 57.24
C LEU A 173 31.90 -31.64 56.41
N ARG A 174 32.56 -32.63 57.04
CA ARG A 174 32.78 -33.97 56.49
C ARG A 174 32.16 -35.04 57.37
N SER A 175 31.23 -35.82 56.82
CA SER A 175 30.54 -36.88 57.58
C SER A 175 29.93 -38.00 56.72
N GLU A 176 29.94 -39.24 57.21
CA GLU A 176 29.22 -40.35 56.56
C GLU A 176 27.70 -40.19 56.66
N ARG A 177 27.19 -39.70 57.81
CA ARG A 177 25.76 -39.46 58.06
C ARG A 177 25.52 -38.15 58.81
N VAL A 178 24.92 -37.20 58.12
CA VAL A 178 24.36 -35.98 58.74
C VAL A 178 22.93 -36.29 59.23
N PRO A 179 22.33 -35.61 60.23
CA PRO A 179 20.88 -35.55 60.51
C PRO A 179 20.35 -34.10 60.50
N ALA A 180 19.07 -33.90 60.83
CA ALA A 180 18.41 -32.60 60.75
C ALA A 180 19.10 -31.53 61.62
N MET A 181 19.81 -30.60 60.98
CA MET A 181 20.50 -29.47 61.63
C MET A 181 19.73 -28.15 61.41
N LYS A 182 19.78 -27.25 62.40
CA LYS A 182 19.29 -25.87 62.27
C LYS A 182 20.43 -24.89 62.52
N LEU A 183 21.07 -24.45 61.43
CA LEU A 183 22.26 -23.61 61.46
C LEU A 183 21.91 -22.20 60.94
N ILE A 184 22.39 -21.18 61.64
CA ILE A 184 22.34 -19.77 61.20
C ILE A 184 23.78 -19.28 61.10
N VAL A 185 24.23 -18.97 59.90
CA VAL A 185 25.59 -18.47 59.63
C VAL A 185 25.46 -17.04 59.12
N ASN A 186 26.04 -16.09 59.84
CA ASN A 186 26.19 -14.71 59.40
C ASN A 186 27.69 -14.48 59.15
N VAL A 187 28.12 -14.47 57.90
CA VAL A 187 29.55 -14.31 57.58
C VAL A 187 29.78 -13.18 56.58
N VAL A 188 30.78 -12.31 56.79
CA VAL A 188 31.05 -11.27 55.79
C VAL A 188 31.81 -11.88 54.61
N PHE A 189 32.90 -12.60 54.84
CA PHE A 189 33.71 -13.28 53.83
C PHE A 189 33.87 -14.75 54.20
N TYR A 190 33.40 -15.65 53.35
CA TYR A 190 33.51 -17.09 53.50
C TYR A 190 34.32 -17.63 52.32
N PHE A 191 35.41 -18.33 52.58
CA PHE A 191 36.33 -18.92 51.61
C PHE A 191 36.57 -20.37 52.01
N CYS A 192 35.98 -21.34 51.33
CA CYS A 192 36.19 -22.74 51.66
C CYS A 192 36.36 -23.61 50.44
N TYR A 193 37.31 -24.55 50.44
CA TYR A 193 37.45 -25.46 49.30
C TYR A 193 36.18 -26.33 49.14
N GLU A 194 35.75 -27.06 50.17
CA GLU A 194 34.49 -27.82 50.19
C GLU A 194 33.61 -27.42 51.40
N THR A 195 32.35 -27.04 51.19
CA THR A 195 31.44 -26.70 52.31
C THR A 195 30.83 -27.93 52.98
N LEU A 196 30.27 -28.86 52.21
CA LEU A 196 29.65 -30.07 52.74
C LEU A 196 29.97 -31.30 51.89
N ARG A 197 30.62 -32.28 52.51
CA ARG A 197 30.94 -33.58 51.91
C ARG A 197 30.37 -34.73 52.72
N SER A 198 29.49 -35.54 52.12
CA SER A 198 28.84 -36.65 52.82
C SER A 198 28.30 -37.75 51.90
N GLU A 199 28.37 -39.02 52.32
CA GLU A 199 27.72 -40.14 51.60
C GLU A 199 26.18 -40.03 51.66
N ARG A 200 25.62 -39.64 52.81
CA ARG A 200 24.17 -39.47 53.01
C ARG A 200 23.85 -38.21 53.81
N VAL A 201 23.23 -37.25 53.15
CA VAL A 201 22.62 -36.07 53.80
C VAL A 201 21.19 -36.45 54.24
N PRO A 202 20.55 -35.81 55.24
CA PRO A 202 19.09 -35.82 55.50
C PRO A 202 18.48 -34.40 55.51
N ALA A 203 17.18 -34.30 55.79
CA ALA A 203 16.46 -33.04 55.76
C ALA A 203 17.05 -31.99 56.74
N MET A 204 17.72 -30.97 56.20
CA MET A 204 18.32 -29.87 56.96
C MET A 204 17.58 -28.56 56.72
N LYS A 205 17.53 -27.69 57.75
CA LYS A 205 17.00 -26.32 57.65
C LYS A 205 18.09 -25.31 57.98
N LEU A 206 18.74 -24.79 56.93
CA LEU A 206 19.90 -23.91 57.02
C LEU A 206 19.52 -22.49 56.56
N ILE A 207 19.95 -21.47 57.31
CA ILE A 207 19.85 -20.05 56.95
C ILE A 207 21.27 -19.49 56.89
N VAL A 208 21.72 -19.09 55.71
CA VAL A 208 23.07 -18.54 55.50
C VAL A 208 22.90 -17.10 55.02
N ASN A 209 23.42 -16.15 55.79
CA ASN A 209 23.51 -14.75 55.43
C ASN A 209 24.98 -14.43 55.22
N VAL A 210 25.42 -14.31 53.96
CA VAL A 210 26.85 -14.09 53.67
C VAL A 210 27.06 -12.92 52.71
N VAL A 211 28.05 -12.07 52.94
CA VAL A 211 28.33 -10.99 51.98
C VAL A 211 29.14 -11.54 50.80
N PHE A 212 30.23 -12.25 51.04
CA PHE A 212 31.06 -12.88 50.01
C PHE A 212 31.27 -14.37 50.32
N TYR A 213 30.94 -15.26 49.38
CA TYR A 213 30.98 -16.71 49.53
C TYR A 213 31.78 -17.32 48.40
N PHE A 214 32.99 -17.78 48.68
CA PHE A 214 33.93 -18.37 47.74
C PHE A 214 34.11 -19.86 48.03
N CYS A 215 33.96 -20.72 47.02
CA CYS A 215 34.25 -22.13 47.15
C CYS A 215 34.70 -22.87 45.89
N TYR A 216 35.24 -24.07 46.08
CA TYR A 216 35.42 -25.03 44.99
C TYR A 216 34.15 -25.89 44.84
N GLU A 217 33.69 -26.58 45.90
CA GLU A 217 32.42 -27.33 45.89
C GLU A 217 31.54 -26.93 47.10
N THR A 218 30.26 -26.57 46.88
CA THR A 218 29.33 -26.30 48.01
C THR A 218 28.75 -27.58 48.61
N LEU A 219 28.31 -28.53 47.78
CA LEU A 219 27.76 -29.79 48.25
C LEU A 219 28.16 -30.95 47.34
N ARG A 220 28.85 -31.93 47.92
CA ARG A 220 29.20 -33.21 47.27
C ARG A 220 28.64 -34.40 48.05
N SER A 221 27.81 -35.21 47.39
CA SER A 221 27.18 -36.39 48.02
C SER A 221 26.70 -37.46 47.05
N GLU A 222 26.79 -38.74 47.42
CA GLU A 222 26.19 -39.83 46.64
C GLU A 222 24.65 -39.78 46.66
N ARG A 223 24.06 -39.44 47.81
CA ARG A 223 22.61 -39.33 48.00
C ARG A 223 22.23 -38.11 48.83
N VAL A 224 21.57 -37.15 48.18
CA VAL A 224 20.90 -36.03 48.84
C VAL A 224 19.46 -36.48 49.23
N PRO A 225 18.77 -35.91 50.24
CA PRO A 225 17.32 -35.98 50.47
C PRO A 225 16.66 -34.60 50.52
N ALA A 226 15.35 -34.54 50.79
CA ALA A 226 14.58 -33.29 50.78
C ALA A 226 15.11 -32.26 51.81
N MET A 227 15.74 -31.19 51.31
CA MET A 227 16.31 -30.10 52.12
C MET A 227 15.47 -28.82 51.98
N LYS A 228 15.42 -28.00 53.04
CA LYS A 228 14.83 -26.65 53.01
C LYS A 228 15.87 -25.60 53.39
N LEU A 229 16.51 -25.03 52.39
CA LEU A 229 17.63 -24.11 52.53
C LEU A 229 17.20 -22.68 52.13
N ILE A 230 17.57 -21.68 52.94
CA ILE A 230 17.42 -20.25 52.64
C ILE A 230 18.81 -19.63 52.63
N VAL A 231 19.27 -19.20 51.47
CA VAL A 231 20.58 -18.56 51.30
C VAL A 231 20.35 -17.11 50.90
N ASN A 232 20.84 -16.18 51.71
CA ASN A 232 20.91 -14.76 51.39
C ASN A 232 22.39 -14.41 51.21
N VAL A 233 22.88 -14.33 49.97
CA VAL A 233 24.30 -14.02 49.70
C VAL A 233 24.41 -12.76 48.85
N VAL A 234 25.33 -11.84 49.14
CA VAL A 234 25.54 -10.71 48.21
C VAL A 234 26.38 -11.16 47.02
N PHE A 235 27.53 -11.77 47.24
CA PHE A 235 28.42 -12.31 46.21
C PHE A 235 28.72 -13.78 46.46
N TYR A 236 28.35 -14.65 45.54
CA TYR A 236 28.57 -16.08 45.57
C TYR A 236 29.48 -16.46 44.39
N PHE A 237 30.61 -17.08 44.65
CA PHE A 237 31.62 -17.52 43.68
C PHE A 237 31.98 -18.97 43.98
N CYS A 238 31.49 -19.93 43.19
CA CYS A 238 31.82 -21.32 43.42
C CYS A 238 32.09 -22.09 42.15
N TYR A 239 33.11 -22.95 42.12
CA TYR A 239 33.36 -23.75 40.92
C TYR A 239 32.17 -24.71 40.65
N GLU A 240 31.77 -25.55 41.60
CA GLU A 240 30.58 -26.41 41.53
C GLU A 240 29.64 -26.20 42.73
N THR A 241 28.36 -25.93 42.50
CA THR A 241 27.39 -25.75 43.60
C THR A 241 26.86 -27.08 44.14
N LEU A 242 26.43 -28.01 43.27
CA LEU A 242 25.90 -29.31 43.68
C LEU A 242 26.37 -30.43 42.75
N ARG A 243 27.08 -31.41 43.34
CA ARG A 243 27.52 -32.63 42.65
C ARG A 243 27.00 -33.88 43.35
N SER A 244 26.20 -34.69 42.63
CA SER A 244 25.62 -35.92 43.21
C SER A 244 25.19 -36.98 42.20
N GLU A 245 25.33 -38.27 42.51
CA GLU A 245 24.78 -39.36 41.67
C GLU A 245 23.24 -39.37 41.68
N ARG A 246 22.61 -39.11 42.84
CA ARG A 246 21.15 -39.07 43.01
C ARG A 246 20.71 -37.89 43.86
N VAL A 247 20.03 -36.95 43.23
CA VAL A 247 19.29 -35.88 43.91
C VAL A 247 17.87 -36.38 44.22
N PRO A 248 17.13 -35.87 45.22
CA PRO A 248 15.66 -36.00 45.42
C PRO A 248 14.96 -34.63 45.50
N ALA A 249 13.64 -34.63 45.73
CA ALA A 249 12.83 -33.42 45.75
C ALA A 249 13.30 -32.41 46.83
N MET A 250 13.92 -31.31 46.40
CA MET A 250 14.40 -30.22 47.27
C MET A 250 13.50 -28.99 47.18
N LYS A 251 13.39 -28.22 48.27
CA LYS A 251 12.73 -26.90 48.30
C LYS A 251 13.73 -25.83 48.76
N LEU A 252 14.38 -25.19 47.79
CA LEU A 252 15.45 -24.23 48.01
C LEU A 252 14.98 -22.81 47.65
N ILE A 253 15.31 -21.83 48.49
CA ILE A 253 15.09 -20.39 48.25
C ILE A 253 16.46 -19.72 48.30
N VAL A 254 16.92 -19.19 47.17
CA VAL A 254 18.21 -18.51 47.04
C VAL A 254 17.95 -17.07 46.67
N ASN A 255 18.35 -16.15 47.53
CA ASN A 255 18.35 -14.71 47.28
C ASN A 255 19.81 -14.27 47.15
N VAL A 256 20.29 -14.05 45.92
CA VAL A 256 21.69 -13.68 45.69
C VAL A 256 21.82 -12.44 44.82
N VAL A 257 22.70 -11.51 45.16
CA VAL A 257 22.91 -10.34 44.29
C VAL A 257 23.80 -10.72 43.10
N PHE A 258 24.95 -11.35 43.34
CA PHE A 258 25.87 -11.82 42.31
C PHE A 258 26.19 -13.31 42.51
N TYR A 259 25.96 -14.14 41.50
CA TYR A 259 26.13 -15.58 41.54
C TYR A 259 27.03 -16.04 40.39
N PHE A 260 28.27 -16.42 40.69
CA PHE A 260 29.28 -16.85 39.75
C PHE A 260 29.58 -18.35 39.93
N CYS A 261 29.53 -19.13 38.86
CA CYS A 261 29.93 -20.53 38.89
C CYS A 261 30.50 -21.12 37.60
N TYR A 262 31.13 -22.28 37.73
CA TYR A 262 31.42 -23.13 36.58
C TYR A 262 30.24 -24.09 36.32
N GLU A 263 29.81 -24.90 37.29
CA GLU A 263 28.63 -25.75 37.19
C GLU A 263 27.66 -25.54 38.37
N THR A 264 26.37 -25.28 38.14
CA THR A 264 25.38 -25.17 39.25
C THR A 264 24.91 -26.55 39.72
N LEU A 265 24.58 -27.46 38.81
CA LEU A 265 24.13 -28.81 39.16
C LEU A 265 24.66 -29.86 38.18
N ARG A 266 25.42 -30.83 38.71
CA ARG A 266 25.89 -32.01 37.99
C ARG A 266 25.42 -33.31 38.63
N SER A 267 24.66 -34.12 37.88
CA SER A 267 24.12 -35.39 38.38
C SER A 267 23.77 -36.42 37.32
N GLU A 268 23.94 -37.71 37.59
CA GLU A 268 23.46 -38.79 36.71
C GLU A 268 21.92 -38.85 36.66
N ARG A 269 21.26 -38.68 37.81
CA ARG A 269 19.80 -38.69 37.94
C ARG A 269 19.29 -37.57 38.83
N VAL A 270 18.60 -36.62 38.22
CA VAL A 270 17.82 -35.60 38.92
C VAL A 270 16.40 -36.16 39.18
N PRO A 271 15.63 -35.70 40.19
CA PRO A 271 14.17 -35.90 40.34
C PRO A 271 13.39 -34.58 40.41
N ALA A 272 12.07 -34.67 40.58
CA ALA A 272 11.18 -33.50 40.64
C ALA A 272 11.56 -32.54 41.78
N MET A 273 12.14 -31.39 41.45
CA MET A 273 12.54 -30.33 42.39
C MET A 273 11.60 -29.12 42.29
N LYS A 274 11.41 -28.40 43.41
CA LYS A 274 10.70 -27.11 43.48
C LYS A 274 11.62 -26.02 44.01
N LEU A 275 12.27 -25.31 43.11
CA LEU A 275 13.30 -24.31 43.39
C LEU A 275 12.77 -22.90 43.09
N ILE A 276 13.05 -21.94 43.99
CA ILE A 276 12.78 -20.51 43.80
C ILE A 276 14.12 -19.77 43.90
N VAL A 277 14.57 -19.20 42.79
CA VAL A 277 15.84 -18.46 42.72
C VAL A 277 15.52 -17.00 42.42
N ASN A 278 15.89 -16.10 43.33
CA ASN A 278 15.84 -14.66 43.13
C ASN A 278 17.28 -14.16 43.04
N VAL A 279 17.78 -13.89 41.83
CA VAL A 279 19.17 -13.46 41.63
C VAL A 279 19.24 -12.16 40.84
N VAL A 280 20.06 -11.20 41.25
CA VAL A 280 20.21 -9.99 40.44
C VAL A 280 21.12 -10.27 39.24
N PHE A 281 22.30 -10.81 39.47
CA PHE A 281 23.28 -11.18 38.45
C PHE A 281 23.68 -12.65 38.60
N TYR A 282 23.42 -13.45 37.59
CA TYR A 282 23.78 -14.87 37.52
C TYR A 282 24.76 -15.07 36.37
N PHE A 283 25.95 -15.60 36.63
CA PHE A 283 27.02 -15.87 35.68
C PHE A 283 27.49 -17.31 35.88
N CYS A 284 27.13 -18.22 34.99
CA CYS A 284 27.58 -19.61 35.13
C CYS A 284 27.98 -20.23 33.81
N TYR A 285 29.04 -21.02 33.78
CA TYR A 285 29.40 -21.72 32.54
C TYR A 285 28.30 -22.74 32.15
N GLU A 286 27.95 -23.69 33.04
CA GLU A 286 26.85 -24.64 32.84
C GLU A 286 25.85 -24.60 34.02
N THR A 287 24.54 -24.44 33.74
CA THR A 287 23.53 -24.43 34.81
C THR A 287 23.10 -25.84 35.22
N LEU A 288 22.81 -26.73 34.27
CA LEU A 288 22.39 -28.10 34.56
C LEU A 288 22.97 -29.11 33.58
N ARG A 289 23.75 -30.07 34.11
CA ARG A 289 24.33 -31.19 33.37
C ARG A 289 23.88 -32.53 33.94
N SER A 290 23.19 -33.34 33.13
CA SER A 290 22.70 -34.66 33.58
C SER A 290 22.41 -35.66 32.47
N GLU A 291 22.64 -36.96 32.69
CA GLU A 291 22.22 -38.02 31.75
C GLU A 291 20.69 -38.16 31.68
N ARG A 292 19.99 -38.05 32.82
CA ARG A 292 18.53 -38.15 32.92
C ARG A 292 17.96 -37.07 33.83
N VAL A 293 17.25 -36.13 33.23
CA VAL A 293 16.39 -35.18 33.95
C VAL A 293 15.00 -35.83 34.15
N PRO A 294 14.17 -35.47 35.14
CA PRO A 294 12.72 -35.74 35.25
C PRO A 294 11.88 -34.46 35.34
N ALA A 295 10.55 -34.60 35.45
CA ALA A 295 9.63 -33.47 35.51
C ALA A 295 9.92 -32.54 36.70
N MET A 296 10.47 -31.35 36.42
CA MET A 296 10.80 -30.33 37.42
C MET A 296 9.83 -29.14 37.36
N LYS A 297 9.63 -28.46 38.50
CA LYS A 297 8.79 -27.25 38.60
C LYS A 297 9.59 -26.10 39.22
N LEU A 298 10.25 -25.32 38.37
CA LEU A 298 11.23 -24.30 38.73
C LEU A 298 10.66 -22.89 38.47
N ILE A 299 10.88 -21.96 39.41
CA ILE A 299 10.57 -20.53 39.28
C ILE A 299 11.88 -19.75 39.46
N VAL A 300 12.32 -19.08 38.40
CA VAL A 300 13.58 -18.31 38.39
C VAL A 300 13.22 -16.86 38.10
N ASN A 301 13.52 -15.97 39.05
CA ASN A 301 13.41 -14.53 38.90
C ASN A 301 14.83 -13.96 38.86
N VAL A 302 15.33 -13.61 37.67
CA VAL A 302 16.71 -13.11 37.53
C VAL A 302 16.74 -11.80 36.77
N VAL A 303 17.51 -10.81 37.23
CA VAL A 303 17.64 -9.56 36.46
C VAL A 303 18.59 -9.77 35.29
N PHE A 304 19.79 -10.30 35.52
CA PHE A 304 20.79 -10.59 34.49
C PHE A 304 21.24 -12.05 34.59
N TYR A 305 21.11 -12.81 33.51
CA TYR A 305 21.42 -14.24 33.44
C TYR A 305 22.41 -14.49 32.30
N PHE A 306 23.66 -14.77 32.63
CA PHE A 306 24.76 -15.05 31.71
C PHE A 306 25.16 -16.51 31.80
N CYS A 307 25.23 -17.21 30.67
CA CYS A 307 25.73 -18.57 30.65
C CYS A 307 26.40 -19.04 29.35
N TYR A 308 27.13 -20.16 29.43
CA TYR A 308 27.55 -20.87 28.23
C TYR A 308 26.49 -21.92 27.82
N GLU A 309 26.11 -22.85 28.70
CA GLU A 309 25.01 -23.80 28.47
C GLU A 309 23.98 -23.77 29.63
N THR A 310 22.69 -23.59 29.36
CA THR A 310 21.66 -23.67 30.43
C THR A 310 21.29 -25.12 30.78
N LEU A 311 21.08 -25.99 29.79
CA LEU A 311 20.75 -27.39 30.02
C LEU A 311 21.41 -28.31 28.99
N ARG A 312 22.21 -29.26 29.48
CA ARG A 312 22.83 -30.33 28.69
C ARG A 312 22.43 -31.71 29.22
N SER A 313 21.79 -32.53 28.36
CA SER A 313 21.34 -33.87 28.76
C SER A 313 21.12 -34.84 27.59
N GLU A 314 21.40 -36.13 27.78
CA GLU A 314 21.05 -37.18 26.79
C GLU A 314 19.52 -37.37 26.67
N ARG A 315 18.81 -37.33 27.81
CA ARG A 315 17.34 -37.49 27.87
C ARG A 315 16.70 -36.46 28.80
N VAL A 316 15.97 -35.54 28.21
CA VAL A 316 15.05 -34.64 28.95
C VAL A 316 13.69 -35.36 29.08
N PRO A 317 12.83 -35.07 30.08
CA PRO A 317 11.39 -35.43 30.15
C PRO A 317 10.50 -34.18 30.29
N ALA A 318 9.18 -34.36 30.38
CA ALA A 318 8.21 -33.28 30.44
C ALA A 318 8.43 -32.36 31.67
N MET A 319 8.94 -31.14 31.45
CA MET A 319 9.20 -30.14 32.48
C MET A 319 8.14 -29.02 32.47
N LYS A 320 7.87 -28.41 33.64
CA LYS A 320 7.02 -27.21 33.76
C LYS A 320 7.78 -26.07 34.43
N LEU A 321 8.39 -25.22 33.62
CA LEU A 321 9.32 -24.17 34.04
C LEU A 321 8.68 -22.78 33.82
N ILE A 322 8.84 -21.87 34.81
CA ILE A 322 8.46 -20.46 34.72
C ILE A 322 9.71 -19.62 34.96
N VAL A 323 10.15 -18.89 33.94
CA VAL A 323 11.38 -18.07 34.00
C VAL A 323 10.96 -16.62 33.77
N ASN A 324 11.20 -15.77 34.75
CA ASN A 324 11.03 -14.33 34.64
C ASN A 324 12.43 -13.70 34.66
N VAL A 325 12.94 -13.30 33.50
CA VAL A 325 14.29 -12.73 33.39
C VAL A 325 14.27 -11.38 32.70
N VAL A 326 15.00 -10.39 33.21
CA VAL A 326 15.07 -9.09 32.50
C VAL A 326 16.05 -9.21 31.34
N PHE A 327 17.26 -9.67 31.58
CA PHE A 327 18.30 -9.88 30.57
C PHE A 327 18.83 -11.30 30.63
N TYR A 328 18.71 -12.04 29.54
CA TYR A 328 19.20 -13.41 29.38
C TYR A 328 20.23 -13.42 28.26
N PHE A 329 21.45 -13.88 28.53
CA PHE A 329 22.59 -13.95 27.63
C PHE A 329 23.22 -15.33 27.72
N CYS A 330 22.93 -16.23 26.80
CA CYS A 330 23.50 -17.58 26.84
C CYS A 330 23.98 -18.05 25.49
N TYR A 331 25.12 -18.74 25.44
CA TYR A 331 25.59 -19.32 24.18
C TYR A 331 24.60 -20.40 23.68
N GLU A 332 24.32 -21.43 24.48
CA GLU A 332 23.30 -22.46 24.18
C GLU A 332 22.26 -22.58 25.32
N THR A 333 20.98 -22.58 24.99
CA THR A 333 19.92 -22.75 26.01
C THR A 333 19.59 -24.22 26.30
N LEU A 334 19.40 -25.05 25.27
CA LEU A 334 19.10 -26.47 25.44
C LEU A 334 19.81 -27.34 24.41
N ARG A 335 20.66 -28.25 24.90
CA ARG A 335 21.37 -29.26 24.10
C ARG A 335 21.02 -30.68 24.54
N SER A 336 20.43 -31.48 23.65
CA SER A 336 20.04 -32.86 23.99
C SER A 336 19.89 -33.80 22.79
N GLU A 337 20.25 -35.08 22.92
CA GLU A 337 19.98 -36.10 21.89
C GLU A 337 18.47 -36.36 21.72
N ARG A 338 17.71 -36.42 22.83
CA ARG A 338 16.26 -36.65 22.83
C ARG A 338 15.55 -35.71 23.80
N VAL A 339 14.78 -34.78 23.23
CA VAL A 339 13.82 -34.00 24.01
C VAL A 339 12.48 -34.74 24.08
N PRO A 340 11.58 -34.50 25.05
CA PRO A 340 10.17 -34.91 25.03
C PRO A 340 9.21 -33.72 25.17
N ALA A 341 7.91 -33.99 25.22
CA ALA A 341 6.87 -32.97 25.31
C ALA A 341 7.03 -32.09 26.58
N MET A 342 7.46 -30.85 26.41
CA MET A 342 7.64 -29.87 27.49
C MET A 342 6.52 -28.81 27.51
N LYS A 343 6.19 -28.26 28.70
CA LYS A 343 5.30 -27.10 28.89
C LYS A 343 6.05 -25.97 29.59
N LEU A 344 6.61 -25.04 28.83
CA LEU A 344 7.48 -23.96 29.31
C LEU A 344 6.79 -22.60 29.14
N ILE A 345 6.89 -21.73 30.16
CA ILE A 345 6.44 -20.33 30.12
C ILE A 345 7.66 -19.45 30.42
N VAL A 346 8.09 -18.65 29.44
CA VAL A 346 9.26 -17.79 29.55
C VAL A 346 8.80 -16.35 29.36
N ASN A 347 8.99 -15.52 30.38
CA ASN A 347 8.75 -14.08 30.33
C ASN A 347 10.11 -13.39 30.41
N VAL A 348 10.63 -12.90 29.27
CA VAL A 348 11.95 -12.27 29.22
C VAL A 348 11.90 -10.91 28.56
N VAL A 349 12.57 -9.90 29.11
CA VAL A 349 12.62 -8.59 28.45
C VAL A 349 13.63 -8.63 27.31
N PHE A 350 14.86 -9.07 27.56
CA PHE A 350 15.92 -9.20 26.57
C PHE A 350 16.50 -10.63 26.56
N TYR A 351 16.45 -11.31 25.44
CA TYR A 351 16.90 -12.69 25.27
C TYR A 351 17.95 -12.78 24.16
N PHE A 352 19.21 -12.94 24.53
CA PHE A 352 20.35 -13.04 23.65
C PHE A 352 20.90 -14.47 23.65
N CYS A 353 21.06 -15.07 22.47
CA CYS A 353 21.70 -16.38 22.37
C CYS A 353 22.46 -16.69 21.08
N TYR A 354 23.29 -17.74 21.11
CA TYR A 354 23.83 -18.32 19.89
C TYR A 354 22.88 -19.42 19.37
N GLU A 355 22.56 -20.44 20.16
CA GLU A 355 21.54 -21.47 19.82
C GLU A 355 20.48 -21.61 20.93
N THR A 356 19.18 -21.54 20.61
CA THR A 356 18.13 -21.79 21.63
C THR A 356 17.88 -23.28 21.85
N LEU A 357 17.77 -24.09 20.80
CA LEU A 357 17.55 -25.53 20.92
C LEU A 357 18.33 -26.31 19.86
N ARG A 358 19.19 -27.23 20.31
CA ARG A 358 19.94 -28.17 19.48
C ARG A 358 19.66 -29.62 19.87
N SER A 359 19.14 -30.42 18.94
CA SER A 359 18.83 -31.83 19.19
C SER A 359 18.74 -32.73 17.95
N GLU A 360 19.14 -34.00 18.05
CA GLU A 360 18.93 -34.98 16.97
C GLU A 360 17.44 -35.31 16.75
N ARG A 361 16.67 -35.45 17.85
CA ARG A 361 15.23 -35.75 17.81
C ARG A 361 14.44 -34.89 18.77
N VAL A 362 13.59 -34.04 18.22
CA VAL A 362 12.60 -33.30 18.99
C VAL A 362 11.23 -34.01 18.87
N PRO A 363 10.39 -34.10 19.93
CA PRO A 363 8.98 -34.52 19.87
C PRO A 363 8.01 -33.37 20.27
N ALA A 364 6.71 -33.61 20.18
CA ALA A 364 5.68 -32.56 20.25
C ALA A 364 5.73 -31.71 21.54
N MET A 365 6.12 -30.43 21.44
CA MET A 365 6.13 -29.48 22.58
C MET A 365 4.94 -28.51 22.56
N LYS A 366 4.58 -28.00 23.76
CA LYS A 366 3.65 -26.87 23.97
C LYS A 366 4.36 -25.75 24.74
N LEU A 367 4.87 -24.75 24.03
CA LEU A 367 5.69 -23.67 24.58
C LEU A 367 4.94 -22.32 24.45
N ILE A 368 4.99 -21.49 25.49
CA ILE A 368 4.49 -20.10 25.49
C ILE A 368 5.65 -19.18 25.86
N VAL A 369 6.06 -18.33 24.93
CA VAL A 369 7.20 -17.42 25.10
C VAL A 369 6.68 -16.00 24.95
N ASN A 370 6.80 -15.21 26.01
CA ASN A 370 6.51 -13.78 26.01
C ASN A 370 7.84 -13.04 26.13
N VAL A 371 8.37 -12.51 25.02
CA VAL A 371 9.67 -11.82 25.03
C VAL A 371 9.55 -10.42 24.43
N VAL A 372 10.15 -9.41 25.03
CA VAL A 372 10.13 -8.07 24.43
C VAL A 372 11.15 -8.01 23.30
N PHE A 373 12.40 -8.38 23.57
CA PHE A 373 13.49 -8.40 22.61
C PHE A 373 14.16 -9.77 22.58
N TYR A 374 14.13 -10.45 21.44
CA TYR A 374 14.75 -11.74 21.20
C TYR A 374 15.83 -11.58 20.14
N PHE A 375 17.06 -11.97 20.42
CA PHE A 375 18.24 -11.85 19.57
C PHE A 375 19.00 -13.17 19.60
N CYS A 376 18.82 -14.03 18.60
CA CYS A 376 19.52 -15.31 18.57
C CYS A 376 20.10 -15.64 17.21
N TYR A 377 21.30 -16.20 17.17
CA TYR A 377 21.87 -16.64 15.90
C TYR A 377 21.01 -17.77 15.28
N GLU A 378 20.80 -18.88 15.98
CA GLU A 378 19.89 -19.97 15.58
C GLU A 378 18.83 -20.27 16.66
N THR A 379 17.55 -20.37 16.28
CA THR A 379 16.49 -20.71 17.23
C THR A 379 16.30 -22.22 17.39
N LEU A 380 16.23 -22.99 16.30
CA LEU A 380 16.05 -24.45 16.37
C LEU A 380 16.89 -25.16 15.30
N ARG A 381 17.79 -26.04 15.76
CA ARG A 381 18.62 -26.90 14.92
C ARG A 381 18.38 -28.38 15.24
N SER A 382 17.91 -29.15 14.26
CA SER A 382 17.64 -30.59 14.47
C SER A 382 17.63 -31.43 13.20
N GLU A 383 18.12 -32.68 13.24
CA GLU A 383 17.98 -33.62 12.12
C GLU A 383 16.51 -34.00 11.85
N ARG A 384 15.73 -34.23 12.92
CA ARG A 384 14.30 -34.58 12.83
C ARG A 384 13.47 -33.77 13.81
N VAL A 385 12.64 -32.89 13.25
CA VAL A 385 11.63 -32.16 14.00
C VAL A 385 10.35 -33.03 14.10
N PRO A 386 9.40 -32.80 15.02
CA PRO A 386 8.09 -33.45 15.18
C PRO A 386 6.95 -32.43 15.01
N ALA A 387 5.69 -32.87 15.11
CA ALA A 387 4.54 -31.96 15.16
C ALA A 387 4.53 -31.13 16.46
N MET A 388 4.85 -29.83 16.41
CA MET A 388 4.80 -28.92 17.58
C MET A 388 3.56 -28.02 17.59
N LYS A 389 3.15 -27.58 18.80
CA LYS A 389 2.15 -26.52 19.04
C LYS A 389 2.77 -25.39 19.87
N LEU A 390 3.27 -24.36 19.21
CA LEU A 390 4.01 -23.26 19.84
C LEU A 390 3.22 -21.95 19.73
N ILE A 391 3.21 -21.14 20.80
CA ILE A 391 2.65 -19.78 20.83
C ILE A 391 3.78 -18.83 21.25
N VAL A 392 4.19 -17.95 20.34
CA VAL A 392 5.26 -16.97 20.59
C VAL A 392 4.67 -15.58 20.50
N ASN A 393 4.74 -14.81 21.59
CA ASN A 393 4.37 -13.40 21.63
C ASN A 393 5.66 -12.60 21.81
N VAL A 394 6.18 -11.99 20.74
CA VAL A 394 7.44 -11.24 20.81
C VAL A 394 7.30 -9.86 20.22
N VAL A 395 7.85 -8.83 20.89
CA VAL A 395 7.78 -7.48 20.31
C VAL A 395 8.85 -7.33 19.23
N PHE A 396 10.10 -7.69 19.50
CA PHE A 396 11.21 -7.65 18.55
C PHE A 396 11.92 -9.00 18.48
N TYR A 397 11.98 -9.60 17.29
CA TYR A 397 12.54 -10.93 17.05
C TYR A 397 13.63 -10.86 16.00
N PHE A 398 14.89 -10.94 16.42
CA PHE A 398 16.08 -10.88 15.58
C PHE A 398 16.76 -12.25 15.51
N CYS A 399 17.03 -12.73 14.29
CA CYS A 399 17.81 -13.95 14.12
C CYS A 399 18.63 -14.06 12.84
N TYR A 400 19.56 -15.02 12.84
CA TYR A 400 20.18 -15.48 11.60
C TYR A 400 19.38 -16.63 10.98
N GLU A 401 19.11 -17.72 11.70
CA GLU A 401 18.24 -18.82 11.25
C GLU A 401 17.15 -19.15 12.30
N THR A 402 15.87 -19.18 11.92
CA THR A 402 14.79 -19.61 12.86
C THR A 402 14.68 -21.13 12.96
N LEU A 403 14.71 -21.86 11.85
CA LEU A 403 14.63 -23.32 11.85
C LEU A 403 15.52 -23.93 10.77
N ARG A 404 16.45 -24.80 11.21
CA ARG A 404 17.31 -25.60 10.34
C ARG A 404 17.14 -27.09 10.61
N SER A 405 16.75 -27.85 9.58
CA SER A 405 16.55 -29.31 9.72
C SER A 405 16.62 -30.10 8.42
N GLU A 406 17.13 -31.34 8.44
CA GLU A 406 17.03 -32.25 7.29
C GLU A 406 15.57 -32.68 7.00
N ARG A 407 14.78 -32.95 8.05
CA ARG A 407 13.37 -33.35 7.94
C ARG A 407 12.48 -32.64 8.96
N VAL A 408 11.62 -31.78 8.44
CA VAL A 408 10.50 -31.19 9.20
C VAL A 408 9.29 -32.16 9.12
N PRO A 409 8.34 -32.21 10.07
CA PRO A 409 7.01 -32.82 9.90
C PRO A 409 5.89 -31.79 10.11
N ALA A 410 4.62 -32.21 10.00
CA ALA A 410 3.45 -31.33 10.10
C ALA A 410 3.36 -30.58 11.45
N MET A 411 3.61 -29.27 11.49
CA MET A 411 3.46 -28.43 12.70
C MET A 411 2.21 -27.56 12.68
N LYS A 412 1.76 -27.14 13.89
CA LYS A 412 0.74 -26.10 14.11
C LYS A 412 1.31 -24.97 14.98
N LEU A 413 1.77 -23.89 14.37
CA LEU A 413 2.47 -22.79 15.05
C LEU A 413 1.63 -21.50 14.97
N ILE A 414 1.55 -20.74 16.07
CA ILE A 414 0.93 -19.41 16.14
C ILE A 414 1.99 -18.42 16.62
N VAL A 415 2.38 -17.48 15.77
CA VAL A 415 3.39 -16.46 16.08
C VAL A 415 2.73 -15.09 16.03
N ASN A 416 2.73 -14.37 17.15
CA ASN A 416 2.31 -12.99 17.23
C ASN A 416 3.56 -12.13 17.47
N VAL A 417 4.07 -11.47 16.43
CA VAL A 417 5.30 -10.67 16.54
C VAL A 417 5.08 -9.25 16.03
N VAL A 418 5.55 -8.24 16.75
CA VAL A 418 5.42 -6.86 16.25
C VAL A 418 6.48 -6.62 15.18
N PHE A 419 7.75 -6.90 15.47
CA PHE A 419 8.88 -6.75 14.56
C PHE A 419 9.66 -8.06 14.47
N TYR A 420 9.70 -8.65 13.28
CA TYR A 420 10.46 -9.86 12.97
C TYR A 420 11.56 -9.52 11.98
N PHE A 421 12.81 -9.79 12.31
CA PHE A 421 14.00 -9.55 11.51
C PHE A 421 14.84 -10.82 11.48
N CYS A 422 14.81 -11.60 10.41
CA CYS A 422 15.61 -12.81 10.34
C CYS A 422 16.29 -12.97 8.99
N TYR A 423 17.54 -13.41 8.97
CA TYR A 423 18.21 -13.68 7.70
C TYR A 423 17.51 -14.84 6.96
N GLU A 424 17.37 -16.02 7.58
CA GLU A 424 16.63 -17.16 7.05
C GLU A 424 15.56 -17.69 8.03
N THR A 425 14.31 -17.81 7.61
CA THR A 425 13.24 -18.32 8.49
C THR A 425 13.20 -19.86 8.53
N LEU A 426 13.26 -20.54 7.39
CA LEU A 426 13.22 -22.01 7.33
C LEU A 426 14.16 -22.56 6.27
N ARG A 427 15.13 -23.38 6.71
CA ARG A 427 16.07 -24.10 5.84
C ARG A 427 15.96 -25.61 6.05
N SER A 428 15.62 -26.35 5.00
CA SER A 428 15.47 -27.81 5.10
C SER A 428 15.55 -28.57 3.78
N GLU A 429 16.09 -29.80 3.78
CA GLU A 429 16.07 -30.67 2.59
C GLU A 429 14.65 -31.14 2.23
N ARG A 430 13.77 -31.41 3.23
CA ARG A 430 12.39 -31.89 3.03
C ARG A 430 11.38 -31.28 4.01
N VAL A 431 10.36 -30.58 3.49
CA VAL A 431 9.36 -29.83 4.31
C VAL A 431 7.91 -30.33 4.13
N PRO A 432 7.41 -31.37 4.83
CA PRO A 432 6.01 -31.87 4.79
C PRO A 432 4.93 -30.85 5.19
N ALA A 433 3.68 -31.22 4.94
CA ALA A 433 2.49 -30.40 5.10
C ALA A 433 2.35 -29.70 6.47
N MET A 434 2.59 -28.40 6.53
CA MET A 434 2.48 -27.57 7.74
C MET A 434 1.16 -26.76 7.78
N LYS A 435 0.65 -26.46 8.98
CA LYS A 435 -0.44 -25.51 9.22
C LYS A 435 0.02 -24.38 10.13
N LEU A 436 0.46 -23.27 9.57
CA LEU A 436 1.08 -22.15 10.29
C LEU A 436 0.17 -20.91 10.24
N ILE A 437 0.01 -20.20 11.36
CA ILE A 437 -0.68 -18.91 11.47
C ILE A 437 0.32 -17.89 12.01
N VAL A 438 0.67 -16.89 11.21
CA VAL A 438 1.65 -15.85 11.57
C VAL A 438 0.92 -14.51 11.54
N ASN A 439 0.84 -13.84 12.69
CA ASN A 439 0.33 -12.48 12.81
C ASN A 439 1.52 -11.57 13.11
N VAL A 440 1.99 -10.82 12.11
CA VAL A 440 3.18 -9.97 12.29
C VAL A 440 2.92 -8.54 11.82
N VAL A 441 3.35 -7.54 12.57
CA VAL A 441 3.19 -6.16 12.09
C VAL A 441 4.28 -5.84 11.06
N PHE A 442 5.54 -6.09 11.36
CA PHE A 442 6.68 -5.88 10.47
C PHE A 442 7.51 -7.16 10.33
N TYR A 443 7.66 -7.66 9.11
CA TYR A 443 8.36 -8.90 8.80
C TYR A 443 9.48 -8.65 7.81
N PHE A 444 10.72 -8.67 8.28
CA PHE A 444 11.94 -8.46 7.51
C PHE A 444 12.73 -9.75 7.37
N CYS A 445 13.09 -10.12 6.12
CA CYS A 445 13.98 -11.25 5.90
C CYS A 445 14.88 -11.18 4.67
N TYR A 446 15.89 -12.05 4.64
CA TYR A 446 16.63 -12.35 3.42
C TYR A 446 15.97 -13.53 2.68
N GLU A 447 15.78 -14.69 3.31
CA GLU A 447 15.03 -15.82 2.75
C GLU A 447 13.93 -16.33 3.71
N THR A 448 12.67 -16.46 3.28
CA THR A 448 11.62 -17.06 4.14
C THR A 448 11.66 -18.59 4.14
N LEU A 449 11.81 -19.24 2.98
CA LEU A 449 11.88 -20.70 2.89
C LEU A 449 12.87 -21.14 1.80
N ARG A 450 13.87 -21.92 2.21
CA ARG A 450 14.84 -22.58 1.34
C ARG A 450 14.80 -24.10 1.50
N SER A 451 14.50 -24.82 0.41
CA SER A 451 14.42 -26.28 0.46
C SER A 451 14.59 -26.99 -0.88
N GLU A 452 15.20 -28.18 -0.91
CA GLU A 452 15.25 -29.01 -2.13
C GLU A 452 13.85 -29.53 -2.53
N ARG A 453 12.97 -29.87 -1.57
CA ARG A 453 11.62 -30.40 -1.83
C ARG A 453 10.56 -29.86 -0.86
N VAL A 454 9.55 -29.16 -1.39
CA VAL A 454 8.47 -28.52 -0.60
C VAL A 454 7.09 -29.16 -0.82
N PRO A 455 6.67 -30.22 -0.09
CA PRO A 455 5.31 -30.79 -0.19
C PRO A 455 4.17 -29.85 0.28
N ALA A 456 2.93 -30.29 0.07
CA ALA A 456 1.70 -29.49 0.17
C ALA A 456 1.47 -28.82 1.54
N MET A 457 1.69 -27.51 1.65
CA MET A 457 1.49 -26.70 2.88
C MET A 457 0.14 -25.98 2.91
N LYS A 458 -0.41 -25.73 4.11
CA LYS A 458 -1.57 -24.85 4.36
C LYS A 458 -1.20 -23.71 5.31
N LEU A 459 -0.75 -22.58 4.79
CA LEU A 459 -0.23 -21.45 5.56
C LEU A 459 -1.21 -20.27 5.52
N ILE A 460 -1.43 -19.61 6.67
CA ILE A 460 -2.19 -18.35 6.80
C ILE A 460 -1.26 -17.30 7.38
N VAL A 461 -0.92 -16.29 6.60
CA VAL A 461 -0.05 -15.18 7.04
C VAL A 461 -0.87 -13.90 7.06
N ASN A 462 -0.97 -13.26 8.22
CA ASN A 462 -1.54 -11.93 8.37
C ASN A 462 -0.38 -10.98 8.73
N VAL A 463 0.13 -10.23 7.75
CA VAL A 463 1.24 -9.30 7.98
C VAL A 463 0.83 -7.88 7.61
N VAL A 464 1.20 -6.87 8.40
CA VAL A 464 0.94 -5.48 7.98
C VAL A 464 2.00 -5.06 6.96
N PHE A 465 3.27 -5.19 7.30
CA PHE A 465 4.41 -4.87 6.44
C PHE A 465 5.34 -6.08 6.29
N TYR A 466 5.46 -6.60 5.08
CA TYR A 466 6.34 -7.71 4.72
C TYR A 466 7.44 -7.18 3.81
N PHE A 467 8.70 -7.40 4.17
CA PHE A 467 9.89 -6.99 3.44
C PHE A 467 10.84 -8.19 3.38
N CYS A 468 10.94 -8.86 2.24
CA CYS A 468 11.86 -9.99 2.12
C CYS A 468 12.62 -9.98 0.81
N TYR A 469 13.91 -10.32 0.83
CA TYR A 469 14.65 -10.44 -0.41
C TYR A 469 14.10 -11.60 -1.26
N GLU A 470 14.07 -12.83 -0.75
CA GLU A 470 13.46 -14.00 -1.39
C GLU A 470 12.40 -14.70 -0.51
N THR A 471 11.18 -14.89 -1.00
CA THR A 471 10.14 -15.57 -0.20
C THR A 471 10.25 -17.10 -0.25
N LEU A 472 10.41 -17.69 -1.44
CA LEU A 472 10.52 -19.15 -1.58
C LEU A 472 11.55 -19.54 -2.64
N ARG A 473 12.56 -20.30 -2.21
CA ARG A 473 13.60 -20.87 -3.08
C ARG A 473 13.63 -22.39 -2.98
N SER A 474 13.40 -23.09 -4.09
CA SER A 474 13.40 -24.56 -4.10
C SER A 474 13.63 -25.22 -5.45
N GLU A 475 14.31 -26.38 -5.50
CA GLU A 475 14.42 -27.17 -6.75
C GLU A 475 13.07 -27.75 -7.20
N ARG A 476 12.20 -28.18 -6.27
CA ARG A 476 10.88 -28.77 -6.58
C ARG A 476 9.79 -28.34 -5.59
N VAL A 477 8.72 -27.69 -6.07
CA VAL A 477 7.63 -27.14 -5.24
C VAL A 477 6.26 -27.80 -5.44
N PRO A 478 5.95 -28.97 -4.84
CA PRO A 478 4.61 -29.59 -4.84
C PRO A 478 3.39 -28.67 -4.57
N ALA A 479 2.18 -29.18 -4.87
CA ALA A 479 0.91 -28.47 -4.76
C ALA A 479 0.61 -27.85 -3.37
N MET A 480 0.75 -26.54 -3.22
CA MET A 480 0.51 -25.80 -1.97
C MET A 480 -0.87 -25.11 -1.94
N LYS A 481 -1.46 -24.93 -0.74
CA LYS A 481 -2.66 -24.11 -0.48
C LYS A 481 -2.35 -22.98 0.51
N LEU A 482 -1.97 -21.80 0.00
CA LEU A 482 -1.49 -20.68 0.82
C LEU A 482 -2.52 -19.53 0.82
N ILE A 483 -2.80 -18.94 1.98
CA ILE A 483 -3.63 -17.73 2.16
C ILE A 483 -2.76 -16.65 2.78
N VAL A 484 -2.52 -15.56 2.07
CA VAL A 484 -1.66 -14.45 2.52
C VAL A 484 -2.51 -13.19 2.54
N ASN A 485 -2.70 -12.61 3.72
CA ASN A 485 -3.36 -11.33 3.92
C ASN A 485 -2.29 -10.33 4.34
N VAL A 486 -1.86 -9.45 3.42
CA VAL A 486 -0.79 -8.50 3.71
C VAL A 486 -1.20 -7.08 3.33
N VAL A 487 -0.91 -6.09 4.16
CA VAL A 487 -1.20 -4.70 3.78
C VAL A 487 -0.14 -4.19 2.81
N PHE A 488 1.15 -4.33 3.16
CA PHE A 488 2.28 -3.95 2.32
C PHE A 488 3.24 -5.11 2.14
N TYR A 489 3.48 -5.54 0.90
CA TYR A 489 4.31 -6.68 0.55
C TYR A 489 5.45 -6.25 -0.37
N PHE A 490 6.67 -6.21 0.14
CA PHE A 490 7.88 -5.81 -0.57
C PHE A 490 8.81 -7.02 -0.76
N CYS A 491 9.25 -7.27 -2.00
CA CYS A 491 10.25 -8.29 -2.26
C CYS A 491 11.18 -8.06 -3.44
N TYR A 492 12.27 -8.82 -3.48
CA TYR A 492 13.09 -8.96 -4.67
C TYR A 492 12.60 -10.14 -5.52
N GLU A 493 12.49 -11.35 -4.97
CA GLU A 493 11.90 -12.53 -5.64
C GLU A 493 10.83 -13.19 -4.76
N THR A 494 9.60 -13.42 -5.26
CA THR A 494 8.58 -14.17 -4.50
C THR A 494 8.76 -15.69 -4.59
N LEU A 495 8.98 -16.24 -5.79
CA LEU A 495 9.18 -17.67 -5.99
C LEU A 495 10.26 -17.95 -7.04
N ARG A 496 11.32 -18.65 -6.63
CA ARG A 496 12.38 -19.15 -7.50
C ARG A 496 12.48 -20.67 -7.45
N SER A 497 12.29 -21.35 -8.58
CA SER A 497 12.36 -22.82 -8.64
C SER A 497 12.67 -23.40 -10.01
N GLU A 498 13.40 -24.51 -10.09
CA GLU A 498 13.57 -25.25 -11.35
C GLU A 498 12.25 -25.87 -11.85
N ARG A 499 11.37 -26.34 -10.95
CA ARG A 499 10.08 -26.96 -11.30
C ARG A 499 8.94 -26.61 -10.33
N VAL A 500 7.88 -25.97 -10.84
CA VAL A 500 6.72 -25.51 -10.03
C VAL A 500 5.42 -26.29 -10.34
N PRO A 501 5.09 -27.41 -9.68
CA PRO A 501 3.81 -28.10 -9.88
C PRO A 501 2.56 -27.32 -9.39
N ALA A 502 1.38 -27.88 -9.67
CA ALA A 502 0.07 -27.22 -9.54
C ALA A 502 -0.25 -26.64 -8.16
N MET A 503 -0.13 -25.32 -7.98
CA MET A 503 -0.42 -24.60 -6.74
C MET A 503 -1.85 -24.02 -6.70
N LYS A 504 -2.46 -23.92 -5.51
CA LYS A 504 -3.71 -23.18 -5.24
C LYS A 504 -3.47 -22.07 -4.21
N LEU A 505 -3.14 -20.88 -4.68
CA LEU A 505 -2.74 -19.75 -3.83
C LEU A 505 -3.86 -18.68 -3.81
N ILE A 506 -4.19 -18.13 -2.64
CA ILE A 506 -5.10 -16.99 -2.45
C ILE A 506 -4.31 -15.87 -1.77
N VAL A 507 -4.08 -14.77 -2.48
CA VAL A 507 -3.29 -13.64 -1.98
C VAL A 507 -4.21 -12.44 -1.92
N ASN A 508 -4.44 -11.90 -0.73
CA ASN A 508 -5.16 -10.66 -0.51
C ASN A 508 -4.14 -9.62 -0.05
N VAL A 509 -3.72 -8.73 -0.94
CA VAL A 509 -2.70 -7.72 -0.61
C VAL A 509 -3.21 -6.32 -0.92
N VAL A 510 -2.99 -5.34 -0.05
CA VAL A 510 -3.38 -3.96 -0.39
C VAL A 510 -2.32 -3.36 -1.32
N PHE A 511 -1.05 -3.40 -0.94
CA PHE A 511 0.08 -2.91 -1.72
C PHE A 511 1.12 -4.00 -1.91
N TYR A 512 1.37 -4.40 -3.15
CA TYR A 512 2.36 -5.39 -3.53
C TYR A 512 3.45 -4.71 -4.37
N PHE A 513 4.71 -4.84 -3.97
CA PHE A 513 5.88 -4.27 -4.62
C PHE A 513 6.95 -5.35 -4.72
N CYS A 514 7.13 -5.98 -5.88
CA CYS A 514 8.15 -7.01 -6.02
C CYS A 514 8.96 -6.86 -7.30
N TYR A 515 10.27 -7.04 -7.24
CA TYR A 515 11.07 -6.99 -8.46
C TYR A 515 10.67 -8.16 -9.40
N GLU A 516 10.76 -9.42 -8.97
CA GLU A 516 10.32 -10.60 -9.72
C GLU A 516 9.30 -11.43 -8.92
N THR A 517 8.13 -11.74 -9.49
CA THR A 517 7.12 -12.56 -8.77
C THR A 517 7.35 -14.06 -8.94
N LEU A 518 7.61 -14.55 -10.14
CA LEU A 518 7.84 -15.98 -10.38
C LEU A 518 8.94 -16.20 -11.41
N ARG A 519 10.02 -16.88 -10.99
CA ARG A 519 11.14 -17.28 -11.84
C ARG A 519 11.31 -18.80 -11.83
N SER A 520 11.17 -19.44 -13.00
CA SER A 520 11.32 -20.90 -13.09
C SER A 520 11.68 -21.44 -14.46
N GLU A 521 12.49 -22.50 -14.55
CA GLU A 521 12.75 -23.19 -15.83
C GLU A 521 11.48 -23.87 -16.39
N ARG A 522 10.61 -24.43 -15.53
CA ARG A 522 9.37 -25.11 -15.95
C ARG A 522 8.20 -24.86 -14.98
N VAL A 523 7.09 -24.30 -15.51
CA VAL A 523 5.88 -23.96 -14.72
C VAL A 523 4.65 -24.81 -15.07
N PRO A 524 4.42 -25.97 -14.44
CA PRO A 524 3.17 -26.74 -14.57
C PRO A 524 1.88 -25.97 -14.20
N ALA A 525 0.72 -26.57 -14.52
CA ALA A 525 -0.61 -25.98 -14.40
C ALA A 525 -0.99 -25.43 -13.00
N MET A 526 -0.95 -24.12 -12.80
CA MET A 526 -1.29 -23.43 -11.54
C MET A 526 -2.74 -22.94 -11.50
N LYS A 527 -3.37 -22.90 -10.31
CA LYS A 527 -4.68 -22.28 -10.03
C LYS A 527 -4.54 -21.19 -8.98
N LEU A 528 -4.24 -19.96 -9.39
CA LEU A 528 -3.93 -18.84 -8.49
C LEU A 528 -5.12 -17.84 -8.47
N ILE A 529 -5.48 -17.34 -7.28
CA ILE A 529 -6.46 -16.25 -7.07
C ILE A 529 -5.73 -15.11 -6.35
N VAL A 530 -5.57 -13.97 -7.02
CA VAL A 530 -4.87 -12.80 -6.48
C VAL A 530 -5.87 -11.66 -6.39
N ASN A 531 -6.13 -11.15 -5.18
CA ASN A 531 -6.92 -9.95 -4.95
C ASN A 531 -5.96 -8.87 -4.44
N VAL A 532 -5.58 -7.93 -5.29
CA VAL A 532 -4.63 -6.88 -4.90
C VAL A 532 -5.14 -5.49 -5.22
N VAL A 533 -5.00 -4.53 -4.31
CA VAL A 533 -5.43 -3.15 -4.61
C VAL A 533 -4.37 -2.48 -5.49
N PHE A 534 -3.10 -2.51 -5.11
CA PHE A 534 -1.98 -1.95 -5.88
C PHE A 534 -0.90 -3.01 -6.09
N TYR A 535 -0.55 -3.30 -7.33
CA TYR A 535 0.41 -4.34 -7.71
C TYR A 535 1.52 -3.74 -8.56
N PHE A 536 2.72 -3.61 -8.00
CA PHE A 536 3.90 -3.06 -8.63
C PHE A 536 4.94 -4.15 -8.86
N CYS A 537 5.47 -4.28 -10.07
CA CYS A 537 6.58 -5.18 -10.35
C CYS A 537 7.52 -4.79 -11.48
N TYR A 538 8.69 -5.45 -11.52
CA TYR A 538 9.55 -5.43 -12.69
C TYR A 538 9.22 -6.60 -13.63
N GLU A 539 9.21 -7.84 -13.14
CA GLU A 539 8.75 -9.02 -13.91
C GLU A 539 7.70 -9.85 -13.12
N THR A 540 6.53 -10.14 -13.70
CA THR A 540 5.55 -11.03 -13.03
C THR A 540 5.88 -12.51 -13.20
N LEU A 541 6.19 -12.96 -14.43
CA LEU A 541 6.55 -14.35 -14.70
C LEU A 541 7.67 -14.45 -15.74
N ARG A 542 8.78 -15.08 -15.34
CA ARG A 542 9.91 -15.43 -16.20
C ARG A 542 10.15 -16.93 -16.22
N SER A 543 10.08 -17.55 -17.41
CA SER A 543 10.30 -18.99 -17.53
C SER A 543 10.72 -19.47 -18.92
N GLU A 544 11.57 -20.51 -19.02
CA GLU A 544 11.88 -21.13 -20.31
C GLU A 544 10.67 -21.87 -20.92
N ARG A 545 9.82 -22.50 -20.09
CA ARG A 545 8.61 -23.24 -20.54
C ARG A 545 7.42 -23.09 -19.59
N VAL A 546 6.30 -22.55 -20.10
CA VAL A 546 5.07 -22.30 -19.30
C VAL A 546 3.87 -23.19 -19.69
N PRO A 547 3.72 -24.42 -19.15
CA PRO A 547 2.50 -25.21 -19.30
C PRO A 547 1.17 -24.50 -18.89
N ALA A 548 0.04 -25.08 -19.31
CA ALA A 548 -1.31 -24.51 -19.18
C ALA A 548 -1.71 -24.03 -17.78
N MET A 549 -1.79 -22.71 -17.56
CA MET A 549 -2.17 -22.07 -16.29
C MET A 549 -3.66 -21.68 -16.25
N LYS A 550 -4.31 -21.74 -15.07
CA LYS A 550 -5.65 -21.21 -14.79
C LYS A 550 -5.61 -20.15 -13.69
N LEU A 551 -5.40 -18.90 -14.05
CA LEU A 551 -5.18 -17.80 -13.10
C LEU A 551 -6.42 -16.88 -13.07
N ILE A 552 -6.83 -16.42 -11.87
CA ILE A 552 -7.86 -15.41 -11.64
C ILE A 552 -7.20 -14.26 -10.88
N VAL A 553 -7.05 -13.10 -11.52
CA VAL A 553 -6.44 -11.91 -10.91
C VAL A 553 -7.49 -10.83 -10.82
N ASN A 554 -7.80 -10.36 -9.62
CA ASN A 554 -8.63 -9.19 -9.36
C ASN A 554 -7.71 -8.09 -8.83
N VAL A 555 -7.33 -7.12 -9.66
CA VAL A 555 -6.43 -6.05 -9.24
C VAL A 555 -7.05 -4.68 -9.48
N VAL A 556 -6.98 -3.75 -8.53
CA VAL A 556 -7.50 -2.40 -8.80
C VAL A 556 -6.48 -1.63 -9.64
N PHE A 557 -5.22 -1.58 -9.22
CA PHE A 557 -4.13 -0.93 -9.93
C PHE A 557 -2.96 -1.89 -10.14
N TYR A 558 -2.61 -2.16 -11.38
CA TYR A 558 -1.50 -3.02 -11.77
C TYR A 558 -0.46 -2.19 -12.52
N PHE A 559 0.79 -2.22 -12.10
CA PHE A 559 1.92 -1.50 -12.66
C PHE A 559 3.09 -2.46 -12.78
N CYS A 560 3.38 -2.98 -13.97
CA CYS A 560 4.52 -3.90 -14.13
C CYS A 560 5.34 -3.59 -15.36
N TYR A 561 6.67 -3.64 -15.26
CA TYR A 561 7.51 -3.45 -16.43
C TYR A 561 7.27 -4.57 -17.46
N GLU A 562 7.48 -5.85 -17.12
CA GLU A 562 7.18 -7.02 -17.96
C GLU A 562 6.21 -8.00 -17.25
N THR A 563 5.10 -8.37 -17.89
CA THR A 563 4.14 -9.31 -17.27
C THR A 563 4.50 -10.78 -17.50
N LEU A 564 4.83 -11.17 -18.73
CA LEU A 564 5.20 -12.55 -19.04
C LEU A 564 6.36 -12.61 -20.04
N ARG A 565 7.47 -13.21 -19.62
CA ARG A 565 8.65 -13.45 -20.46
C ARG A 565 8.98 -14.94 -20.53
N SER A 566 8.98 -15.50 -21.74
CA SER A 566 9.28 -16.94 -21.90
C SER A 566 9.71 -17.36 -23.29
N GLU A 567 10.63 -18.31 -23.43
CA GLU A 567 11.01 -18.88 -24.74
C GLU A 567 9.85 -19.65 -25.39
N ARG A 568 9.02 -20.37 -24.61
CA ARG A 568 7.87 -21.15 -25.12
C ARG A 568 6.66 -21.07 -24.17
N VAL A 569 5.53 -20.53 -24.66
CA VAL A 569 4.32 -20.31 -23.84
C VAL A 569 3.12 -21.20 -24.24
N PRO A 570 2.99 -22.46 -23.77
CA PRO A 570 1.80 -23.30 -23.98
C PRO A 570 0.43 -22.66 -23.66
N ALA A 571 -0.65 -23.28 -24.18
CA ALA A 571 -2.03 -22.83 -24.07
C ALA A 571 -2.49 -22.47 -22.63
N MET A 572 -2.70 -21.18 -22.36
CA MET A 572 -3.14 -20.64 -21.06
C MET A 572 -4.65 -20.35 -21.04
N LYS A 573 -5.30 -20.49 -19.86
CA LYS A 573 -6.68 -20.05 -19.59
C LYS A 573 -6.70 -19.06 -18.42
N LEU A 574 -6.48 -17.79 -18.72
CA LEU A 574 -6.33 -16.73 -17.72
C LEU A 574 -7.58 -15.81 -17.71
N ILE A 575 -8.09 -15.48 -16.52
CA ILE A 575 -9.17 -14.52 -16.27
C ILE A 575 -8.58 -13.36 -15.45
N VAL A 576 -8.50 -12.18 -16.04
CA VAL A 576 -7.93 -10.98 -15.38
C VAL A 576 -9.04 -9.94 -15.28
N ASN A 577 -9.40 -9.54 -14.07
CA ASN A 577 -10.29 -8.41 -13.80
C ASN A 577 -9.44 -7.29 -13.21
N VAL A 578 -9.14 -6.26 -13.99
CA VAL A 578 -8.28 -5.16 -13.52
C VAL A 578 -8.92 -3.81 -13.76
N VAL A 579 -8.91 -2.90 -12.79
CA VAL A 579 -9.45 -1.56 -13.02
C VAL A 579 -8.45 -0.72 -13.81
N PHE A 580 -7.19 -0.66 -13.40
CA PHE A 580 -6.11 0.06 -14.08
C PHE A 580 -4.91 -0.86 -14.30
N TYR A 581 -4.46 -1.02 -15.53
CA TYR A 581 -3.40 -1.93 -15.93
C TYR A 581 -2.32 -1.16 -16.71
N PHE A 582 -1.16 -0.96 -16.11
CA PHE A 582 -0.02 -0.25 -16.65
C PHE A 582 1.14 -1.22 -16.90
N CYS A 583 1.73 -1.21 -18.09
CA CYS A 583 2.94 -1.95 -18.36
C CYS A 583 3.88 -1.41 -19.43
N TYR A 584 5.10 -1.96 -19.47
CA TYR A 584 6.00 -1.78 -20.60
C TYR A 584 5.82 -2.92 -21.62
N GLU A 585 5.89 -4.19 -21.22
CA GLU A 585 5.58 -5.34 -22.08
C GLU A 585 4.59 -6.30 -21.39
N THR A 586 3.48 -6.68 -22.04
CA THR A 586 2.56 -7.71 -21.48
C THR A 586 3.05 -9.13 -21.74
N LEU A 587 3.46 -9.46 -22.97
CA LEU A 587 3.95 -10.78 -23.32
C LEU A 587 5.11 -10.71 -24.30
N ARG A 588 6.26 -11.28 -23.90
CA ARG A 588 7.45 -11.44 -24.74
C ARG A 588 7.85 -12.92 -24.85
N SER A 589 7.87 -13.46 -26.07
CA SER A 589 8.22 -14.86 -26.30
C SER A 589 8.72 -15.20 -27.70
N GLU A 590 9.68 -16.11 -27.85
CA GLU A 590 10.09 -16.61 -29.18
C GLU A 590 8.96 -17.38 -29.89
N ARG A 591 8.11 -18.12 -29.16
CA ARG A 591 7.00 -18.91 -29.73
C ARG A 591 5.74 -18.90 -28.85
N VAL A 592 4.64 -18.37 -29.39
CA VAL A 592 3.35 -18.21 -28.68
C VAL A 592 2.22 -19.13 -29.23
N PRO A 593 2.01 -20.35 -28.71
CA PRO A 593 0.89 -21.20 -29.13
C PRO A 593 -0.51 -20.73 -28.69
N ALA A 594 -1.54 -21.43 -29.17
CA ALA A 594 -2.96 -21.08 -29.02
C ALA A 594 -3.41 -20.84 -27.57
N MET A 595 -3.70 -19.58 -27.22
CA MET A 595 -4.20 -19.17 -25.90
C MET A 595 -5.72 -18.92 -25.90
N LYS A 596 -6.38 -19.18 -24.76
CA LYS A 596 -7.78 -18.79 -24.47
C LYS A 596 -7.83 -17.86 -23.27
N LEU A 597 -7.79 -16.57 -23.52
CA LEU A 597 -7.67 -15.54 -22.48
C LEU A 597 -8.97 -14.72 -22.39
N ILE A 598 -9.43 -14.42 -21.16
CA ILE A 598 -10.55 -13.53 -20.88
C ILE A 598 -10.02 -12.39 -20.01
N VAL A 599 -9.92 -11.18 -20.56
CA VAL A 599 -9.41 -10.01 -19.84
C VAL A 599 -10.54 -9.00 -19.72
N ASN A 600 -10.95 -8.65 -18.51
CA ASN A 600 -11.87 -7.57 -18.22
C ASN A 600 -11.07 -6.43 -17.59
N VAL A 601 -10.75 -5.39 -18.34
CA VAL A 601 -9.96 -4.26 -17.83
C VAL A 601 -10.74 -2.96 -18.00
N VAL A 602 -10.77 -2.09 -17.00
CA VAL A 602 -11.41 -0.77 -17.19
C VAL A 602 -10.45 0.14 -17.95
N PHE A 603 -9.21 0.29 -17.51
CA PHE A 603 -8.17 1.09 -18.14
C PHE A 603 -6.91 0.25 -18.35
N TYR A 604 -6.45 0.12 -19.59
CA TYR A 604 -5.24 -0.60 -19.98
C TYR A 604 -4.29 0.39 -20.64
N PHE A 605 -3.04 0.47 -20.18
CA PHE A 605 -1.99 1.35 -20.66
C PHE A 605 -0.70 0.53 -20.78
N CYS A 606 -0.32 0.11 -21.97
CA CYS A 606 0.91 -0.68 -22.13
C CYS A 606 1.74 -0.23 -23.31
N TYR A 607 3.06 -0.14 -23.16
CA TYR A 607 3.91 0.21 -24.29
C TYR A 607 3.82 -0.86 -25.39
N GLU A 608 4.12 -2.14 -25.12
CA GLU A 608 3.96 -3.26 -26.05
C GLU A 608 3.08 -4.38 -25.46
N THR A 609 2.03 -4.81 -26.17
CA THR A 609 1.15 -5.88 -25.64
C THR A 609 1.66 -7.29 -25.96
N LEU A 610 2.08 -7.56 -27.19
CA LEU A 610 2.60 -8.86 -27.60
C LEU A 610 3.80 -8.73 -28.55
N ARG A 611 4.95 -9.25 -28.13
CA ARG A 611 6.18 -9.31 -28.92
C ARG A 611 6.64 -10.76 -29.09
N SER A 612 6.73 -11.24 -30.34
CA SER A 612 7.15 -12.62 -30.60
C SER A 612 7.72 -12.88 -32.00
N GLU A 613 8.71 -13.77 -32.15
CA GLU A 613 9.19 -14.19 -33.47
C GLU A 613 8.14 -15.01 -34.25
N ARG A 614 7.33 -15.85 -33.58
CA ARG A 614 6.28 -16.68 -34.22
C ARG A 614 5.02 -16.80 -33.36
N VAL A 615 3.87 -16.38 -33.90
CA VAL A 615 2.57 -16.35 -33.16
C VAL A 615 1.50 -17.30 -33.74
N PRO A 616 1.46 -18.59 -33.37
CA PRO A 616 0.35 -19.50 -33.72
C PRO A 616 -1.07 -19.00 -33.40
N ALA A 617 -2.08 -19.63 -34.03
CA ALA A 617 -3.52 -19.30 -33.93
C ALA A 617 -4.06 -19.11 -32.49
N MET A 618 -4.42 -17.88 -32.11
CA MET A 618 -4.94 -17.53 -30.78
C MET A 618 -6.48 -17.37 -30.77
N LYS A 619 -7.14 -17.66 -29.63
CA LYS A 619 -8.57 -17.36 -29.35
C LYS A 619 -8.71 -16.49 -28.10
N LEU A 620 -8.61 -15.19 -28.26
CA LEU A 620 -8.59 -14.20 -27.17
C LEU A 620 -9.94 -13.46 -27.09
N ILE A 621 -10.49 -13.29 -25.88
CA ILE A 621 -11.68 -12.48 -25.58
C ILE A 621 -11.25 -11.35 -24.63
N VAL A 622 -11.28 -10.12 -25.09
CA VAL A 622 -10.84 -8.95 -24.30
C VAL A 622 -11.99 -7.99 -24.19
N ASN A 623 -12.44 -7.71 -22.96
CA ASN A 623 -13.42 -6.68 -22.65
C ASN A 623 -12.67 -5.54 -21.97
N VAL A 624 -12.37 -4.46 -22.69
CA VAL A 624 -11.64 -3.32 -22.12
C VAL A 624 -12.48 -2.05 -22.26
N VAL A 625 -12.57 -1.20 -21.23
CA VAL A 625 -13.25 0.09 -21.40
C VAL A 625 -12.33 1.08 -22.11
N PHE A 626 -11.09 1.27 -21.65
CA PHE A 626 -10.08 2.13 -22.27
C PHE A 626 -8.77 1.36 -22.49
N TYR A 627 -8.25 1.35 -23.71
CA TYR A 627 -7.07 0.58 -24.10
C TYR A 627 -6.07 1.49 -24.80
N PHE A 628 -4.96 1.80 -24.13
CA PHE A 628 -3.88 2.65 -24.60
C PHE A 628 -2.62 1.82 -24.84
N CYS A 629 -1.99 1.96 -26.01
CA CYS A 629 -0.70 1.34 -26.26
C CYS A 629 0.22 2.05 -27.25
N TYR A 630 1.49 1.64 -27.28
CA TYR A 630 2.40 1.97 -28.37
C TYR A 630 2.32 0.89 -29.47
N GLU A 631 2.53 -0.39 -29.17
CA GLU A 631 2.34 -1.51 -30.11
C GLU A 631 1.43 -2.61 -29.53
N THR A 632 0.39 -3.06 -30.26
CA THR A 632 -0.43 -4.19 -29.81
C THR A 632 0.19 -5.55 -30.15
N LEU A 633 0.68 -5.74 -31.38
CA LEU A 633 1.31 -6.98 -31.81
C LEU A 633 2.50 -6.72 -32.75
N ARG A 634 3.69 -7.17 -32.35
CA ARG A 634 4.90 -7.17 -33.16
C ARG A 634 5.46 -8.58 -33.36
N SER A 635 5.57 -9.03 -34.61
CA SER A 635 6.09 -10.36 -34.91
C SER A 635 6.64 -10.56 -36.32
N GLU A 636 7.69 -11.36 -36.50
CA GLU A 636 8.21 -11.71 -37.83
C GLU A 636 7.20 -12.53 -38.66
N ARG A 637 6.41 -13.42 -38.03
CA ARG A 637 5.41 -14.27 -38.70
C ARG A 637 4.13 -14.46 -37.89
N VAL A 638 2.98 -14.01 -38.41
CA VAL A 638 1.68 -13.98 -37.69
C VAL A 638 0.62 -14.90 -38.33
N PRO A 639 0.57 -16.24 -38.12
CA PRO A 639 -0.45 -17.12 -38.71
C PRO A 639 -1.91 -16.86 -38.25
N ALA A 640 -2.86 -17.53 -38.92
CA ALA A 640 -4.32 -17.34 -38.80
C ALA A 640 -4.86 -17.25 -37.36
N MET A 641 -5.30 -16.06 -36.94
CA MET A 641 -5.86 -15.78 -35.61
C MET A 641 -7.40 -15.70 -35.63
N LYS A 642 -8.07 -16.08 -34.52
CA LYS A 642 -9.51 -15.85 -34.27
C LYS A 642 -9.69 -15.08 -32.96
N LEU A 643 -9.66 -13.76 -33.04
CA LEU A 643 -9.69 -12.84 -31.90
C LEU A 643 -11.07 -12.15 -31.81
N ILE A 644 -11.64 -12.06 -30.60
CA ILE A 644 -12.88 -11.32 -30.29
C ILE A 644 -12.52 -10.23 -29.27
N VAL A 645 -12.54 -8.97 -29.68
CA VAL A 645 -12.19 -7.84 -28.80
C VAL A 645 -13.39 -6.94 -28.67
N ASN A 646 -13.88 -6.73 -27.45
CA ASN A 646 -14.89 -5.76 -27.10
C ASN A 646 -14.20 -4.60 -26.36
N VAL A 647 -13.87 -3.51 -27.05
CA VAL A 647 -13.24 -2.33 -26.40
C VAL A 647 -14.15 -1.12 -26.50
N VAL A 648 -14.33 -0.33 -25.44
CA VAL A 648 -15.11 0.91 -25.58
C VAL A 648 -14.24 1.99 -26.23
N PHE A 649 -13.02 2.21 -25.75
CA PHE A 649 -12.07 3.17 -26.31
C PHE A 649 -10.70 2.50 -26.51
N TYR A 650 -10.17 2.51 -27.73
CA TYR A 650 -8.90 1.94 -28.11
C TYR A 650 -8.03 3.06 -28.69
N PHE A 651 -6.82 3.24 -28.19
CA PHE A 651 -5.85 4.27 -28.57
C PHE A 651 -4.49 3.58 -28.69
N CYS A 652 -3.98 3.35 -29.90
CA CYS A 652 -2.67 2.71 -30.04
C CYS A 652 -1.81 3.36 -31.10
N TYR A 653 -0.50 3.43 -30.93
CA TYR A 653 0.35 3.91 -32.02
C TYR A 653 0.34 2.91 -33.19
N GLU A 654 0.72 1.64 -33.00
CA GLU A 654 0.65 0.57 -34.02
C GLU A 654 -0.15 -0.64 -33.52
N THR A 655 -1.12 -1.13 -34.31
CA THR A 655 -1.92 -2.30 -33.90
C THR A 655 -1.28 -3.63 -34.30
N LEU A 656 -0.77 -3.76 -35.53
CA LEU A 656 -0.11 -4.97 -36.00
C LEU A 656 1.08 -4.64 -36.92
N ARG A 657 2.27 -5.08 -36.51
CA ARG A 657 3.51 -4.96 -37.29
C ARG A 657 4.13 -6.34 -37.55
N SER A 658 4.27 -6.72 -38.82
CA SER A 658 4.85 -8.03 -39.19
C SER A 658 5.47 -8.10 -40.57
N GLU A 659 6.58 -8.82 -40.75
CA GLU A 659 7.17 -9.08 -42.07
C GLU A 659 6.25 -9.94 -42.96
N ARG A 660 5.57 -10.95 -42.39
CA ARG A 660 4.65 -11.84 -43.12
C ARG A 660 3.39 -12.17 -42.31
N VAL A 661 2.24 -11.72 -42.82
CA VAL A 661 0.90 -12.06 -42.30
C VAL A 661 0.32 -13.19 -43.15
N PRO A 662 -0.32 -14.25 -42.63
CA PRO A 662 -1.21 -15.15 -43.38
C PRO A 662 -2.70 -14.85 -43.12
N ALA A 663 -3.61 -15.53 -43.83
CA ALA A 663 -5.06 -15.30 -43.76
C ALA A 663 -5.64 -15.31 -42.32
N MET A 664 -6.22 -14.19 -41.88
CA MET A 664 -6.78 -13.99 -40.53
C MET A 664 -8.32 -13.90 -40.55
N LYS A 665 -8.99 -14.32 -39.46
CA LYS A 665 -10.43 -14.12 -39.20
C LYS A 665 -10.64 -13.44 -37.86
N LEU A 666 -10.65 -12.12 -37.86
CA LEU A 666 -10.73 -11.28 -36.65
C LEU A 666 -12.15 -10.67 -36.54
N ILE A 667 -12.72 -10.66 -35.32
CA ILE A 667 -14.00 -10.01 -34.96
C ILE A 667 -13.72 -8.95 -33.90
N VAL A 668 -13.80 -7.67 -34.25
CA VAL A 668 -13.52 -6.55 -33.34
C VAL A 668 -14.79 -5.77 -33.14
N ASN A 669 -15.29 -5.67 -31.91
CA ASN A 669 -16.40 -4.79 -31.52
C ASN A 669 -15.81 -3.62 -30.73
N VAL A 670 -15.60 -2.46 -31.34
CA VAL A 670 -15.00 -1.32 -30.64
C VAL A 670 -15.88 -0.08 -30.71
N VAL A 671 -16.12 0.63 -29.62
CA VAL A 671 -16.94 1.85 -29.71
C VAL A 671 -16.11 2.99 -30.30
N PHE A 672 -14.89 3.22 -29.83
CA PHE A 672 -13.96 4.22 -30.35
C PHE A 672 -12.59 3.60 -30.56
N TYR A 673 -12.02 3.70 -31.75
CA TYR A 673 -10.75 3.12 -32.15
C TYR A 673 -9.88 4.22 -32.74
N PHE A 674 -8.77 4.54 -32.12
CA PHE A 674 -7.80 5.54 -32.54
C PHE A 674 -6.47 4.83 -32.73
N CYS A 675 -5.89 4.88 -33.93
CA CYS A 675 -4.60 4.26 -34.17
C CYS A 675 -3.72 5.04 -35.14
N TYR A 676 -2.40 5.12 -34.93
CA TYR A 676 -1.52 5.68 -35.95
C TYR A 676 -1.42 4.71 -37.15
N GLU A 677 -0.95 3.47 -36.99
CA GLU A 677 -0.94 2.44 -38.04
C GLU A 677 -1.70 1.16 -37.61
N THR A 678 -2.76 0.76 -38.33
CA THR A 678 -3.50 -0.47 -37.97
C THR A 678 -2.79 -1.74 -38.42
N LEU A 679 -2.25 -1.79 -39.63
CA LEU A 679 -1.51 -2.95 -40.15
C LEU A 679 -0.34 -2.51 -41.02
N ARG A 680 0.88 -2.87 -40.62
CA ARG A 680 2.12 -2.68 -41.38
C ARG A 680 2.80 -4.01 -41.69
N SER A 681 2.95 -4.33 -42.98
CA SER A 681 3.60 -5.58 -43.40
C SER A 681 4.22 -5.55 -44.79
N GLU A 682 5.38 -6.20 -45.01
CA GLU A 682 5.97 -6.33 -46.35
C GLU A 682 5.10 -7.15 -47.30
N ARG A 683 4.41 -8.19 -46.82
CA ARG A 683 3.52 -9.04 -47.63
C ARG A 683 2.22 -9.39 -46.90
N VAL A 684 1.11 -8.94 -47.45
CA VAL A 684 -0.25 -9.26 -46.98
C VAL A 684 -0.83 -10.37 -47.87
N PRO A 685 -1.60 -11.36 -47.38
CA PRO A 685 -2.37 -12.29 -48.20
C PRO A 685 -3.88 -12.14 -47.98
N ALA A 686 -4.69 -12.87 -48.75
CA ALA A 686 -6.15 -12.82 -48.69
C ALA A 686 -6.71 -12.98 -47.25
N MET A 687 -7.26 -11.89 -46.70
CA MET A 687 -7.81 -11.82 -45.33
C MET A 687 -9.34 -11.75 -45.36
N LYS A 688 -10.00 -12.25 -44.31
CA LYS A 688 -11.46 -12.17 -44.12
C LYS A 688 -11.75 -11.61 -42.72
N LEU A 689 -11.72 -10.29 -42.61
CA LEU A 689 -11.85 -9.51 -41.38
C LEU A 689 -13.30 -9.01 -41.22
N ILE A 690 -13.88 -9.10 -40.02
CA ILE A 690 -15.20 -8.57 -39.64
C ILE A 690 -15.00 -7.57 -38.50
N VAL A 691 -15.15 -6.27 -38.76
CA VAL A 691 -14.89 -5.22 -37.75
C VAL A 691 -16.18 -4.45 -37.54
N ASN A 692 -16.75 -4.53 -36.33
CA ASN A 692 -17.91 -3.74 -35.91
C ASN A 692 -17.42 -2.58 -35.04
N VAL A 693 -17.26 -1.37 -35.58
CA VAL A 693 -16.70 -0.24 -34.81
C VAL A 693 -17.65 0.94 -34.82
N VAL A 694 -17.87 1.64 -33.71
CA VAL A 694 -18.74 2.83 -33.75
C VAL A 694 -17.97 4.04 -34.27
N PHE A 695 -16.72 4.26 -33.86
CA PHE A 695 -15.84 5.33 -34.31
C PHE A 695 -14.43 4.78 -34.57
N TYR A 696 -13.87 4.97 -35.76
CA TYR A 696 -12.60 4.40 -36.20
C TYR A 696 -11.73 5.49 -36.79
N PHE A 697 -10.85 6.06 -35.98
CA PHE A 697 -9.84 7.03 -36.34
C PHE A 697 -8.50 6.35 -36.61
N CYS A 698 -7.88 6.59 -37.76
CA CYS A 698 -6.48 6.20 -37.96
C CYS A 698 -5.63 7.13 -38.82
N TYR A 699 -4.31 6.98 -38.75
CA TYR A 699 -3.43 7.61 -39.73
C TYR A 699 -3.21 6.71 -40.96
N GLU A 700 -2.84 5.43 -40.79
CA GLU A 700 -2.80 4.45 -41.89
C GLU A 700 -3.54 3.15 -41.48
N THR A 701 -4.49 2.66 -42.29
CA THR A 701 -5.19 1.39 -41.99
C THR A 701 -4.36 0.18 -42.43
N LEU A 702 -3.78 0.23 -43.63
CA LEU A 702 -2.96 -0.84 -44.19
C LEU A 702 -1.81 -0.29 -45.02
N ARG A 703 -0.58 -0.59 -44.62
CA ARG A 703 0.65 -0.29 -45.35
C ARG A 703 1.41 -1.55 -45.73
N SER A 704 1.59 -1.79 -47.04
CA SER A 704 2.31 -2.97 -47.53
C SER A 704 2.92 -2.83 -48.92
N GLU A 705 4.09 -3.42 -49.17
CA GLU A 705 4.71 -3.44 -50.51
C GLU A 705 3.86 -4.22 -51.52
N ARG A 706 3.19 -5.31 -51.11
CA ARG A 706 2.34 -6.14 -51.99
C ARG A 706 1.05 -6.58 -51.30
N VAL A 707 -0.09 -6.20 -51.90
CA VAL A 707 -1.43 -6.59 -51.44
C VAL A 707 -2.06 -7.52 -52.49
N PRO A 708 -2.58 -8.71 -52.17
CA PRO A 708 -3.34 -9.57 -53.08
C PRO A 708 -4.84 -9.48 -52.81
N ALA A 709 -5.66 -10.16 -53.64
CA ALA A 709 -7.13 -10.13 -53.56
C ALA A 709 -7.67 -10.40 -52.14
N MET A 710 -8.30 -9.40 -51.52
CA MET A 710 -8.83 -9.43 -50.15
C MET A 710 -10.36 -9.38 -50.15
N LYS A 711 -11.01 -9.99 -49.14
CA LYS A 711 -12.46 -9.90 -48.90
C LYS A 711 -12.74 -9.42 -47.47
N LEU A 712 -12.73 -8.11 -47.30
CA LEU A 712 -12.90 -7.41 -46.03
C LEU A 712 -14.39 -7.03 -45.82
N ILE A 713 -14.95 -7.30 -44.64
CA ILE A 713 -16.31 -6.92 -44.23
C ILE A 713 -16.21 -5.99 -43.03
N VAL A 714 -16.50 -4.70 -43.19
CA VAL A 714 -16.31 -3.70 -42.12
C VAL A 714 -17.64 -3.03 -41.86
N ASN A 715 -18.17 -3.19 -40.65
CA ASN A 715 -19.40 -2.56 -40.17
C ASN A 715 -19.03 -1.41 -39.21
N VAL A 716 -18.80 -0.20 -39.71
CA VAL A 716 -18.32 0.93 -38.87
C VAL A 716 -19.40 2.00 -38.81
N VAL A 717 -19.70 2.65 -37.68
CA VAL A 717 -20.66 3.76 -37.68
C VAL A 717 -19.96 5.03 -38.16
N PHE A 718 -18.74 5.32 -37.73
CA PHE A 718 -17.92 6.45 -38.15
C PHE A 718 -16.49 6.00 -38.38
N TYR A 719 -15.94 6.20 -39.57
CA TYR A 719 -14.58 5.85 -39.97
C TYR A 719 -13.88 7.15 -40.36
N PHE A 720 -12.64 7.36 -39.97
CA PHE A 720 -11.88 8.61 -40.07
C PHE A 720 -10.40 8.25 -40.21
N CYS A 721 -9.94 7.85 -41.39
CA CYS A 721 -8.54 7.47 -41.57
C CYS A 721 -7.79 8.35 -42.56
N TYR A 722 -6.56 8.76 -42.25
CA TYR A 722 -5.78 9.55 -43.21
C TYR A 722 -5.50 8.73 -44.50
N GLU A 723 -4.85 7.56 -44.43
CA GLU A 723 -4.70 6.64 -45.57
C GLU A 723 -5.32 5.26 -45.26
N THR A 724 -6.24 4.77 -46.11
CA THR A 724 -6.86 3.44 -45.92
C THR A 724 -5.98 2.30 -46.48
N LEU A 725 -5.35 2.48 -47.63
CA LEU A 725 -4.48 1.47 -48.22
C LEU A 725 -3.31 2.10 -48.97
N ARG A 726 -2.09 1.82 -48.51
CA ARG A 726 -0.84 2.25 -49.15
C ARG A 726 -0.05 1.03 -49.65
N SER A 727 0.08 0.89 -50.97
CA SER A 727 0.83 -0.22 -51.56
C SER A 727 1.39 0.03 -52.95
N GLU A 728 2.61 -0.46 -53.24
CA GLU A 728 3.22 -0.35 -54.58
C GLU A 728 2.44 -1.10 -55.66
N ARG A 729 1.78 -2.22 -55.34
CA ARG A 729 1.01 -3.04 -56.31
C ARG A 729 -0.32 -3.55 -55.73
N VAL A 730 -1.43 -3.23 -56.39
CA VAL A 730 -2.80 -3.62 -55.97
C VAL A 730 -3.53 -4.36 -57.11
N PRO A 731 -3.86 -5.66 -56.97
CA PRO A 731 -4.69 -6.43 -57.90
C PRO A 731 -6.19 -6.37 -57.51
N ALA A 732 -7.06 -6.95 -58.34
CA ALA A 732 -8.51 -6.93 -58.18
C ALA A 732 -8.99 -7.32 -56.75
N MET A 733 -9.66 -6.39 -56.07
CA MET A 733 -10.13 -6.50 -54.68
C MET A 733 -11.67 -6.50 -54.62
N LYS A 734 -12.26 -7.25 -53.68
CA LYS A 734 -13.71 -7.27 -53.40
C LYS A 734 -13.98 -6.88 -51.95
N LEU A 735 -14.15 -5.57 -51.73
CA LEU A 735 -14.35 -4.94 -50.43
C LEU A 735 -15.87 -4.75 -50.15
N ILE A 736 -16.35 -5.19 -48.98
CA ILE A 736 -17.74 -4.98 -48.53
C ILE A 736 -17.73 -4.14 -47.25
N VAL A 737 -18.15 -2.89 -47.32
CA VAL A 737 -18.03 -1.93 -46.20
C VAL A 737 -19.42 -1.40 -45.90
N ASN A 738 -19.98 -1.75 -44.74
CA ASN A 738 -21.26 -1.26 -44.26
C ASN A 738 -20.98 -0.14 -43.24
N VAL A 739 -20.81 1.11 -43.69
CA VAL A 739 -20.32 2.19 -42.80
C VAL A 739 -21.29 3.38 -42.71
N VAL A 740 -21.67 3.86 -41.52
CA VAL A 740 -22.66 4.96 -41.43
C VAL A 740 -22.05 6.32 -41.82
N PHE A 741 -20.76 6.54 -41.56
CA PHE A 741 -19.99 7.72 -41.91
C PHE A 741 -18.56 7.29 -42.22
N TYR A 742 -18.06 7.53 -43.43
CA TYR A 742 -16.75 7.07 -43.88
C TYR A 742 -15.91 8.26 -44.35
N PHE A 743 -15.04 8.74 -43.48
CA PHE A 743 -14.12 9.83 -43.70
C PHE A 743 -12.70 9.30 -43.96
N CYS A 744 -12.07 9.69 -45.06
CA CYS A 744 -10.63 9.48 -45.22
C CYS A 744 -9.91 10.58 -46.00
N TYR A 745 -8.58 10.61 -45.93
CA TYR A 745 -7.80 11.49 -46.81
C TYR A 745 -7.48 10.78 -48.14
N GLU A 746 -6.94 9.56 -48.11
CA GLU A 746 -6.73 8.71 -49.29
C GLU A 746 -7.30 7.29 -49.06
N THR A 747 -8.16 6.77 -49.95
CA THR A 747 -8.64 5.36 -49.82
C THR A 747 -7.63 4.36 -50.36
N LEU A 748 -6.95 4.69 -51.47
CA LEU A 748 -5.95 3.84 -52.11
C LEU A 748 -4.83 4.67 -52.74
N ARG A 749 -3.58 4.43 -52.31
CA ARG A 749 -2.35 4.97 -52.90
C ARG A 749 -1.51 3.84 -53.52
N SER A 750 -1.48 3.76 -54.85
CA SER A 750 -0.73 2.73 -55.60
C SER A 750 -0.27 3.18 -56.98
N GLU A 751 0.86 2.66 -57.48
CA GLU A 751 1.41 2.99 -58.80
C GLU A 751 0.61 2.38 -59.97
N ARG A 752 -0.20 1.33 -59.75
CA ARG A 752 -1.02 0.67 -60.79
C ARG A 752 -2.36 0.16 -60.24
N VAL A 753 -3.50 0.58 -60.81
CA VAL A 753 -4.86 0.19 -60.38
C VAL A 753 -5.64 -0.48 -61.52
N PRO A 754 -5.94 -1.80 -61.48
CA PRO A 754 -6.87 -2.46 -62.38
C PRO A 754 -8.30 -2.59 -61.78
N ALA A 755 -9.27 -3.01 -62.60
CA ALA A 755 -10.72 -3.04 -62.31
C ALA A 755 -11.09 -3.58 -60.91
N MET A 756 -11.69 -2.71 -60.08
CA MET A 756 -12.11 -2.97 -58.71
C MET A 756 -13.63 -3.19 -58.63
N LYS A 757 -14.11 -4.11 -57.78
CA LYS A 757 -15.55 -4.34 -57.54
C LYS A 757 -15.87 -4.09 -56.06
N LEU A 758 -16.22 -2.84 -55.76
CA LEU A 758 -16.52 -2.30 -54.43
C LEU A 758 -18.03 -2.39 -54.14
N ILE A 759 -18.44 -2.99 -53.01
CA ILE A 759 -19.85 -3.03 -52.57
C ILE A 759 -19.91 -2.32 -51.22
N VAL A 760 -20.31 -1.06 -51.23
CA VAL A 760 -20.29 -0.19 -50.04
C VAL A 760 -21.73 0.13 -49.67
N ASN A 761 -22.20 -0.40 -48.55
CA ASN A 761 -23.47 0.04 -47.95
C ASN A 761 -23.15 1.15 -46.95
N VAL A 762 -22.74 2.30 -47.47
CA VAL A 762 -22.40 3.45 -46.65
C VAL A 762 -23.58 4.37 -46.56
N VAL A 763 -23.84 4.89 -45.36
CA VAL A 763 -24.78 5.99 -45.21
C VAL A 763 -24.00 7.22 -45.73
N PHE A 764 -23.07 7.88 -45.02
CA PHE A 764 -22.29 9.05 -45.50
C PHE A 764 -20.86 8.68 -45.85
N TYR A 765 -20.35 9.22 -46.94
CA TYR A 765 -19.00 8.97 -47.44
C TYR A 765 -18.32 10.31 -47.75
N PHE A 766 -17.12 10.50 -47.22
CA PHE A 766 -16.31 11.71 -47.37
C PHE A 766 -14.82 11.33 -47.42
N CYS A 767 -14.30 10.94 -48.57
CA CYS A 767 -12.87 10.74 -48.73
C CYS A 767 -12.27 11.79 -49.65
N TYR A 768 -11.27 12.53 -49.20
CA TYR A 768 -10.64 13.62 -49.94
C TYR A 768 -10.12 13.13 -51.32
N GLU A 769 -9.45 11.97 -51.36
CA GLU A 769 -9.07 11.25 -52.58
C GLU A 769 -9.43 9.75 -52.47
N THR A 770 -10.36 9.27 -53.31
CA THR A 770 -10.76 7.84 -53.30
C THR A 770 -9.76 6.95 -54.04
N LEU A 771 -9.10 7.47 -55.06
CA LEU A 771 -8.11 6.79 -55.90
C LEU A 771 -7.16 7.85 -56.45
N ARG A 772 -5.88 7.80 -56.10
CA ARG A 772 -4.85 8.53 -56.84
C ARG A 772 -4.34 7.63 -57.97
N SER A 773 -5.11 7.58 -59.05
CA SER A 773 -4.71 7.02 -60.35
C SER A 773 -4.83 8.14 -61.36
N GLU A 774 -3.85 8.28 -62.25
CA GLU A 774 -3.71 9.43 -63.14
C GLU A 774 -4.91 9.70 -64.09
N ARG A 775 -6.01 8.91 -64.10
CA ARG A 775 -7.20 9.15 -64.94
C ARG A 775 -8.57 8.65 -64.35
N VAL A 776 -9.56 9.58 -64.25
CA VAL A 776 -11.08 9.51 -64.28
C VAL A 776 -11.88 9.26 -62.95
N PRO A 777 -13.11 9.82 -62.71
CA PRO A 777 -13.61 11.23 -62.62
C PRO A 777 -14.26 11.59 -61.23
N ALA A 778 -14.38 12.88 -60.90
CA ALA A 778 -14.77 13.42 -59.58
C ALA A 778 -16.26 13.30 -59.18
N MET A 779 -16.53 13.08 -57.88
CA MET A 779 -17.79 13.48 -57.23
C MET A 779 -17.78 15.01 -57.13
N LYS A 780 -18.57 15.67 -57.97
CA LYS A 780 -18.68 17.13 -57.98
C LYS A 780 -19.58 17.58 -56.83
N LEU A 781 -19.01 18.30 -55.87
CA LEU A 781 -19.75 19.38 -55.20
C LEU A 781 -20.35 20.23 -56.34
N ILE A 782 -21.68 20.35 -56.44
CA ILE A 782 -22.28 21.45 -57.21
C ILE A 782 -22.18 22.67 -56.31
N VAL A 783 -20.95 23.07 -56.05
CA VAL A 783 -20.61 24.34 -55.45
C VAL A 783 -19.90 25.06 -56.55
N ASP A 784 -20.39 26.26 -56.88
CA ASP A 784 -19.57 27.18 -57.63
C ASP A 784 -18.33 27.41 -56.76
N PRO A 785 -17.12 26.97 -57.15
CA PRO A 785 -15.92 27.11 -56.35
C PRO A 785 -15.52 28.58 -56.13
N LYS A 786 -16.27 29.53 -56.71
CA LYS A 786 -16.15 30.97 -56.50
C LYS A 786 -17.21 31.55 -55.56
N ALA A 787 -18.28 30.81 -55.23
CA ALA A 787 -19.33 31.33 -54.35
C ALA A 787 -18.80 31.49 -52.91
N PRO A 788 -18.97 32.66 -52.28
CA PRO A 788 -18.61 32.87 -50.88
C PRO A 788 -19.26 31.83 -49.96
N LEU A 789 -18.52 31.42 -48.94
CA LEU A 789 -18.98 30.50 -47.90
C LEU A 789 -19.50 31.30 -46.71
N LEU A 790 -20.73 31.03 -46.32
CA LEU A 790 -21.37 31.63 -45.15
C LEU A 790 -21.63 30.53 -44.13
N LEU A 791 -20.98 30.64 -42.97
CA LEU A 791 -21.36 29.86 -41.78
C LEU A 791 -22.60 30.51 -41.17
N TRP A 792 -23.63 29.72 -40.87
CA TRP A 792 -24.78 30.14 -40.09
C TRP A 792 -24.79 29.45 -38.73
N LEU A 793 -24.89 30.26 -37.66
CA LEU A 793 -25.01 29.82 -36.28
C LEU A 793 -26.33 30.32 -35.68
N GLN A 794 -27.14 29.39 -35.19
CA GLN A 794 -28.34 29.71 -34.44
C GLN A 794 -28.02 30.06 -32.98
N GLY A 795 -28.93 30.80 -32.34
CA GLY A 795 -28.79 31.23 -30.95
C GLY A 795 -29.31 30.22 -29.92
N GLY A 796 -30.28 30.64 -29.12
CA GLY A 796 -30.83 29.88 -27.99
C GLY A 796 -30.48 30.53 -26.63
N PRO A 797 -29.34 30.20 -25.99
CA PRO A 797 -28.29 29.28 -26.43
C PRO A 797 -28.75 27.83 -26.47
N GLY A 798 -28.34 27.10 -27.50
CA GLY A 798 -28.62 25.67 -27.63
C GLY A 798 -29.56 25.29 -28.77
N SER A 799 -30.10 26.25 -29.52
CA SER A 799 -31.03 25.99 -30.63
C SER A 799 -30.29 25.49 -31.88
N SER A 800 -30.87 24.50 -32.57
CA SER A 800 -30.28 23.89 -33.77
C SER A 800 -30.19 24.87 -34.95
N SER A 801 -29.07 24.87 -35.68
CA SER A 801 -28.93 25.61 -36.93
C SER A 801 -29.74 25.01 -38.08
N LEU A 802 -30.27 23.79 -37.92
CA LEU A 802 -31.28 23.25 -38.83
C LEU A 802 -32.60 24.04 -38.75
N PHE A 803 -32.87 24.74 -37.64
CA PHE A 803 -33.97 25.69 -37.57
C PHE A 803 -33.87 26.72 -38.69
N ALA A 804 -32.72 27.35 -38.88
CA ALA A 804 -32.53 28.34 -39.94
C ALA A 804 -32.59 27.73 -41.35
N LEU A 805 -32.07 26.51 -41.50
CA LEU A 805 -32.15 25.77 -42.75
C LEU A 805 -33.61 25.57 -43.18
N PHE A 806 -34.48 25.11 -42.28
CA PHE A 806 -35.87 24.78 -42.63
C PHE A 806 -36.86 25.93 -42.45
N ASN A 807 -36.70 26.78 -41.43
CA ASN A 807 -37.67 27.81 -41.10
C ASN A 807 -37.36 29.20 -41.66
N GLN A 808 -36.12 29.46 -42.09
CA GLN A 808 -35.69 30.80 -42.48
C GLN A 808 -35.23 30.89 -43.94
N HIS A 809 -33.99 30.50 -44.25
CA HIS A 809 -33.34 30.84 -45.52
C HIS A 809 -32.58 29.69 -46.20
N GLY A 810 -32.69 28.47 -45.70
CA GLY A 810 -32.22 27.30 -46.42
C GLY A 810 -33.08 26.96 -47.65
N PRO A 811 -32.68 25.94 -48.42
CA PRO A 811 -33.29 25.61 -49.72
C PRO A 811 -34.74 25.13 -49.61
N PHE A 812 -35.16 24.63 -48.46
CA PHE A 812 -36.47 24.00 -48.26
C PHE A 812 -37.12 24.47 -46.96
N SER A 813 -38.44 24.42 -46.90
CA SER A 813 -39.25 24.45 -45.67
C SER A 813 -39.93 23.10 -45.45
N VAL A 814 -40.34 22.83 -44.21
CA VAL A 814 -41.13 21.65 -43.86
C VAL A 814 -42.60 22.06 -43.71
N ASP A 815 -43.50 21.37 -44.41
CA ASP A 815 -44.95 21.62 -44.27
C ASP A 815 -45.57 20.77 -43.13
N LYS A 816 -46.86 21.00 -42.87
CA LYS A 816 -47.63 20.27 -41.84
C LYS A 816 -47.71 18.75 -42.06
N ASN A 817 -47.42 18.26 -43.26
CA ASN A 817 -47.37 16.84 -43.58
C ASN A 817 -45.96 16.26 -43.46
N LEU A 818 -45.02 17.05 -42.94
CA LEU A 818 -43.59 16.73 -42.82
C LEU A 818 -42.95 16.43 -44.18
N THR A 819 -43.27 17.24 -45.20
CA THR A 819 -42.68 17.16 -46.53
C THR A 819 -41.89 18.43 -46.87
N LEU A 820 -40.86 18.28 -47.71
CA LEU A 820 -40.01 19.40 -48.12
C LEU A 820 -40.64 20.22 -49.24
N VAL A 821 -40.74 21.53 -49.03
CA VAL A 821 -41.22 22.50 -50.01
C VAL A 821 -40.06 23.43 -50.38
N PRO A 822 -39.74 23.63 -51.68
CA PRO A 822 -38.65 24.52 -52.09
C PRO A 822 -38.93 25.99 -51.74
N ARG A 823 -37.89 26.71 -51.33
CA ARG A 823 -37.97 28.14 -50.96
C ARG A 823 -37.57 29.06 -52.12
N GLU A 824 -38.39 30.08 -52.37
CA GLU A 824 -38.13 31.06 -53.43
C GLU A 824 -36.88 31.92 -53.16
N TYR A 825 -36.65 32.35 -51.92
CA TYR A 825 -35.50 33.21 -51.56
C TYR A 825 -34.51 32.47 -50.66
N ALA A 826 -34.05 31.30 -51.09
CA ALA A 826 -33.00 30.56 -50.39
C ALA A 826 -31.61 31.20 -50.60
N TRP A 827 -30.82 31.35 -49.54
CA TRP A 827 -29.46 31.90 -49.62
C TRP A 827 -28.52 31.00 -50.43
N THR A 828 -28.81 29.69 -50.45
CA THR A 828 -28.11 28.68 -51.26
C THR A 828 -28.23 28.90 -52.77
N LYS A 829 -29.11 29.79 -53.25
CA LYS A 829 -29.15 30.18 -54.66
C LYS A 829 -27.91 30.93 -55.12
N LYS A 830 -27.12 31.49 -54.20
CA LYS A 830 -26.01 32.39 -54.49
C LYS A 830 -24.76 32.15 -53.66
N TYR A 831 -24.92 31.65 -52.45
CA TYR A 831 -23.81 31.39 -51.52
C TYR A 831 -23.75 29.91 -51.15
N SER A 832 -22.55 29.47 -50.82
CA SER A 832 -22.35 28.19 -50.14
C SER A 832 -22.73 28.38 -48.68
N MET A 833 -23.74 27.66 -48.18
CA MET A 833 -24.20 27.78 -46.80
C MET A 833 -23.72 26.59 -45.98
N LEU A 834 -23.13 26.88 -44.81
CA LEU A 834 -22.73 25.89 -43.81
C LEU A 834 -23.56 26.12 -42.54
N TYR A 835 -24.40 25.15 -42.17
CA TYR A 835 -25.19 25.18 -40.94
C TYR A 835 -24.56 24.23 -39.92
N ILE A 836 -24.18 24.73 -38.75
CA ILE A 836 -23.57 23.91 -37.70
C ILE A 836 -24.46 23.94 -36.46
N ASP A 837 -24.89 22.76 -36.01
CA ASP A 837 -25.49 22.61 -34.68
C ASP A 837 -24.41 22.83 -33.62
N ASN A 838 -24.49 23.96 -32.92
CA ASN A 838 -23.57 24.31 -31.86
C ASN A 838 -24.34 24.93 -30.68
N PRO A 839 -23.80 24.85 -29.46
CA PRO A 839 -22.70 23.99 -29.01
C PRO A 839 -23.01 22.49 -29.01
N VAL A 840 -22.08 21.67 -28.51
CA VAL A 840 -22.34 20.26 -28.28
C VAL A 840 -23.53 20.10 -27.32
N GLY A 841 -24.52 19.27 -27.68
CA GLY A 841 -25.82 19.17 -27.00
C GLY A 841 -27.00 19.76 -27.78
N THR A 842 -26.72 20.53 -28.83
CA THR A 842 -27.71 21.17 -29.69
C THR A 842 -28.07 20.29 -30.88
N GLY A 843 -29.38 20.09 -31.14
CA GLY A 843 -29.84 19.34 -32.31
C GLY A 843 -29.23 17.95 -32.37
N PHE A 844 -28.47 17.66 -33.43
CA PHE A 844 -27.77 16.39 -33.56
C PHE A 844 -26.32 16.39 -33.03
N SER A 845 -25.79 17.54 -32.62
CA SER A 845 -24.51 17.62 -31.92
C SER A 845 -24.67 17.12 -30.49
N TYR A 846 -23.82 16.19 -30.06
CA TYR A 846 -24.01 15.49 -28.79
C TYR A 846 -22.69 15.28 -28.05
N THR A 847 -22.79 15.17 -26.73
CA THR A 847 -21.75 14.66 -25.83
C THR A 847 -22.33 13.48 -25.07
N ASP A 848 -21.48 12.50 -24.70
CA ASP A 848 -21.88 11.40 -23.83
C ASP A 848 -21.52 11.70 -22.34
N SER A 849 -21.00 12.91 -22.04
CA SER A 849 -20.57 13.39 -20.72
C SER A 849 -21.06 14.82 -20.45
N ASP A 850 -21.46 15.11 -19.22
CA ASP A 850 -21.92 16.44 -18.78
C ASP A 850 -20.80 17.48 -18.90
N GLU A 851 -19.55 17.09 -18.68
CA GLU A 851 -18.37 17.96 -18.83
C GLU A 851 -18.10 18.36 -20.30
N GLY A 852 -18.83 17.79 -21.26
CA GLY A 852 -18.75 18.18 -22.67
C GLY A 852 -19.60 19.40 -23.02
N TYR A 853 -20.47 19.86 -22.12
CA TYR A 853 -21.23 21.09 -22.32
C TYR A 853 -20.36 22.32 -22.01
N VAL A 854 -20.34 23.26 -22.93
CA VAL A 854 -19.59 24.52 -22.79
C VAL A 854 -20.28 25.47 -21.82
N THR A 855 -19.50 26.30 -21.15
CA THR A 855 -20.00 27.26 -20.13
C THR A 855 -19.70 28.72 -20.45
N SER A 856 -18.99 29.01 -21.56
CA SER A 856 -18.72 30.37 -22.04
C SER A 856 -18.63 30.46 -23.57
N ASP A 857 -18.79 31.67 -24.11
CA ASP A 857 -18.62 31.95 -25.54
C ASP A 857 -17.20 31.64 -26.07
N ASP A 858 -16.17 31.79 -25.23
CA ASP A 858 -14.78 31.42 -25.55
C ASP A 858 -14.61 29.92 -25.78
N GLU A 859 -15.27 29.08 -24.97
CA GLU A 859 -15.30 27.63 -25.17
C GLU A 859 -16.07 27.25 -26.44
N VAL A 860 -17.19 27.94 -26.71
CA VAL A 860 -17.94 27.80 -27.97
C VAL A 860 -17.04 28.11 -29.17
N ALA A 861 -16.30 29.22 -29.11
CA ALA A 861 -15.39 29.63 -30.18
C ALA A 861 -14.22 28.66 -30.36
N ARG A 862 -13.68 28.10 -29.27
CA ARG A 862 -12.66 27.04 -29.34
C ARG A 862 -13.18 25.83 -30.11
N ASP A 863 -14.36 25.33 -29.76
CA ASP A 863 -14.90 24.10 -30.33
C ASP A 863 -15.37 24.32 -31.78
N LEU A 864 -16.01 25.47 -32.08
CA LEU A 864 -16.32 25.88 -33.45
C LEU A 864 -15.07 26.04 -34.31
N TYR A 865 -13.99 26.62 -33.78
CA TYR A 865 -12.74 26.78 -34.53
C TYR A 865 -12.12 25.42 -34.89
N ILE A 866 -12.16 24.46 -33.96
CA ILE A 866 -11.73 23.08 -34.23
C ILE A 866 -12.59 22.46 -35.34
N GLY A 867 -13.93 22.57 -35.23
CA GLY A 867 -14.87 22.07 -36.24
C GLY A 867 -14.65 22.69 -37.63
N LEU A 868 -14.49 24.00 -37.70
CA LEU A 868 -14.20 24.73 -38.94
C LEU A 868 -12.83 24.36 -39.52
N SER A 869 -11.81 24.19 -38.67
CA SER A 869 -10.48 23.77 -39.12
C SER A 869 -10.54 22.38 -39.77
N VAL A 870 -11.33 21.47 -39.18
CA VAL A 870 -11.61 20.15 -39.77
C VAL A 870 -12.38 20.28 -41.08
N PHE A 871 -13.41 21.14 -41.13
CA PHE A 871 -14.18 21.42 -42.35
C PHE A 871 -13.29 21.94 -43.50
N PHE A 872 -12.46 22.97 -43.29
CA PHE A 872 -11.57 23.53 -44.32
C PHE A 872 -10.40 22.61 -44.71
N ASN A 873 -10.12 21.59 -43.91
CA ASN A 873 -9.18 20.52 -44.28
C ASN A 873 -9.85 19.46 -45.15
N PHE A 874 -11.10 19.13 -44.86
CA PHE A 874 -11.89 18.18 -45.62
C PHE A 874 -12.35 18.74 -46.97
N PHE A 875 -12.71 20.02 -47.03
CA PHE A 875 -13.14 20.74 -48.23
C PHE A 875 -12.06 21.76 -48.65
N PRO A 876 -10.89 21.34 -49.15
CA PRO A 876 -9.81 22.24 -49.58
C PRO A 876 -10.25 23.21 -50.69
N GLU A 877 -11.23 22.81 -51.51
CA GLU A 877 -11.76 23.59 -52.62
C GLU A 877 -12.42 24.89 -52.16
N VAL A 878 -12.84 24.95 -50.88
CA VAL A 878 -13.35 26.20 -50.27
C VAL A 878 -12.31 26.94 -49.44
N ALA A 879 -11.06 26.46 -49.31
CA ALA A 879 -10.06 27.12 -48.46
C ALA A 879 -9.69 28.55 -48.93
N GLY A 880 -9.80 28.82 -50.23
CA GLY A 880 -9.54 30.14 -50.81
C GLY A 880 -10.77 31.04 -50.98
N VAL A 881 -11.99 30.54 -50.74
CA VAL A 881 -13.20 31.33 -50.98
C VAL A 881 -13.42 32.32 -49.85
N ASP A 882 -14.07 33.44 -50.17
CA ASP A 882 -14.44 34.43 -49.16
C ASP A 882 -15.34 33.81 -48.11
N PHE A 883 -14.92 33.89 -46.84
CA PHE A 883 -15.58 33.25 -45.73
C PHE A 883 -16.20 34.28 -44.79
N TYR A 884 -17.48 34.09 -44.46
CA TYR A 884 -18.24 34.97 -43.58
C TYR A 884 -18.89 34.17 -42.45
N ILE A 885 -18.83 34.74 -41.24
CA ILE A 885 -19.50 34.17 -40.07
C ILE A 885 -20.83 34.91 -39.89
N THR A 886 -21.94 34.17 -39.93
CA THR A 886 -23.28 34.74 -39.81
C THR A 886 -24.09 34.01 -38.75
N GLY A 887 -25.05 34.69 -38.15
CA GLY A 887 -25.94 34.08 -37.16
C GLY A 887 -26.91 35.08 -36.58
N GLU A 888 -27.77 34.61 -35.69
CA GLU A 888 -28.78 35.45 -35.04
C GLU A 888 -28.97 35.17 -33.55
N SER A 889 -29.67 36.08 -32.86
CA SER A 889 -30.08 35.90 -31.47
C SER A 889 -28.88 35.76 -30.52
N TYR A 890 -28.79 34.71 -29.71
CA TYR A 890 -27.62 34.41 -28.88
C TYR A 890 -26.32 34.25 -29.69
N ALA A 891 -26.40 34.00 -31.00
CA ALA A 891 -25.22 34.03 -31.86
C ALA A 891 -24.60 35.44 -31.98
N GLY A 892 -25.24 36.49 -31.45
CA GLY A 892 -24.60 37.77 -31.15
C GLY A 892 -23.37 37.66 -30.24
N LYS A 893 -23.21 36.53 -29.53
CA LYS A 893 -21.97 36.17 -28.82
C LYS A 893 -21.11 35.20 -29.59
N TYR A 894 -21.71 34.15 -30.15
CA TYR A 894 -20.98 33.11 -30.89
C TYR A 894 -20.23 33.68 -32.08
N VAL A 895 -20.89 34.54 -32.87
CA VAL A 895 -20.35 35.11 -34.11
C VAL A 895 -19.13 36.00 -33.85
N PRO A 896 -19.16 36.98 -32.91
CA PRO A 896 -17.93 37.70 -32.55
C PRO A 896 -16.85 36.77 -31.97
N ALA A 897 -17.20 35.84 -31.08
CA ALA A 897 -16.22 34.96 -30.44
C ALA A 897 -15.47 34.09 -31.45
N ILE A 898 -16.16 33.43 -32.39
CA ILE A 898 -15.50 32.63 -33.43
C ILE A 898 -14.75 33.50 -34.45
N THR A 899 -15.26 34.69 -34.77
CA THR A 899 -14.60 35.61 -35.72
C THR A 899 -13.28 36.12 -35.16
N GLU A 900 -13.26 36.54 -33.89
CA GLU A 900 -12.03 36.92 -33.17
C GLU A 900 -11.07 35.73 -33.04
N LYS A 901 -11.59 34.54 -32.73
CA LYS A 901 -10.79 33.32 -32.66
C LYS A 901 -10.12 33.00 -34.00
N ILE A 902 -10.84 33.07 -35.12
CA ILE A 902 -10.24 32.86 -36.44
C ILE A 902 -9.22 33.96 -36.76
N HIS A 903 -9.51 35.22 -36.46
CA HIS A 903 -8.57 36.32 -36.68
C HIS A 903 -7.25 36.11 -35.92
N SER A 904 -7.30 35.79 -34.63
CA SER A 904 -6.12 35.53 -33.81
C SER A 904 -5.32 34.32 -34.31
N MET A 905 -6.00 33.26 -34.76
CA MET A 905 -5.33 32.07 -35.27
C MET A 905 -4.74 32.27 -36.67
N ASN A 906 -5.39 33.08 -37.53
CA ASN A 906 -4.88 33.46 -38.86
C ASN A 906 -3.58 34.29 -38.77
N ALA A 907 -3.34 35.01 -37.67
CA ALA A 907 -2.10 35.76 -37.46
C ALA A 907 -0.88 34.85 -37.24
N ASN A 908 -1.10 33.58 -36.90
CA ASN A 908 -0.03 32.62 -36.68
C ASN A 908 0.29 31.85 -37.98
N PRO A 909 1.51 31.97 -38.53
CA PRO A 909 1.88 31.40 -39.84
C PRO A 909 1.89 29.87 -39.88
N VAL A 910 1.76 29.21 -38.72
CA VAL A 910 1.69 27.74 -38.60
C VAL A 910 0.28 27.21 -38.94
N HIS A 911 -0.77 28.03 -38.83
CA HIS A 911 -2.14 27.59 -39.11
C HIS A 911 -2.56 27.88 -40.55
N LYS A 912 -3.27 26.93 -41.17
CA LYS A 912 -3.90 27.13 -42.48
C LYS A 912 -4.93 28.25 -42.34
N THR A 913 -4.72 29.33 -43.08
CA THR A 913 -5.56 30.52 -42.97
C THR A 913 -6.95 30.28 -43.55
N MET A 914 -7.98 30.67 -42.82
CA MET A 914 -9.34 30.78 -43.35
C MET A 914 -9.47 32.18 -43.94
N ASN A 915 -9.92 32.31 -45.20
CA ASN A 915 -10.08 33.61 -45.88
C ASN A 915 -11.29 34.40 -45.35
N LEU A 916 -11.25 34.74 -44.06
CA LEU A 916 -12.29 35.45 -43.33
C LEU A 916 -12.40 36.89 -43.87
N LYS A 917 -13.63 37.29 -44.25
CA LYS A 917 -13.93 38.62 -44.79
C LYS A 917 -14.80 39.48 -43.89
N GLY A 918 -15.60 38.87 -43.03
CA GLY A 918 -16.51 39.61 -42.17
C GLY A 918 -17.50 38.76 -41.40
N MET A 919 -18.35 39.45 -40.65
CA MET A 919 -19.44 38.86 -39.90
C MET A 919 -20.77 39.58 -40.09
N ALA A 920 -21.88 38.85 -39.98
CA ALA A 920 -23.23 39.40 -39.97
C ALA A 920 -24.06 38.83 -38.81
N ILE A 921 -24.71 39.70 -38.04
CA ILE A 921 -25.44 39.35 -36.83
C ILE A 921 -26.87 39.89 -36.93
N GLY A 922 -27.83 38.96 -36.97
CA GLY A 922 -29.26 39.25 -36.97
C GLY A 922 -29.83 39.30 -35.56
N ASN A 923 -30.50 40.39 -35.15
CA ASN A 923 -31.19 40.47 -33.86
C ASN A 923 -30.32 39.91 -32.70
N GLY A 924 -29.04 40.30 -32.64
CA GLY A 924 -28.04 39.59 -31.85
C GLY A 924 -27.82 40.14 -30.45
N LEU A 925 -27.90 39.29 -29.42
CA LEU A 925 -27.59 39.64 -28.03
C LEU A 925 -26.07 39.76 -27.86
N CYS A 926 -25.53 40.97 -27.91
CA CYS A 926 -24.08 41.21 -27.88
C CYS A 926 -23.60 41.81 -26.56
N ASP A 927 -24.30 42.84 -26.05
CA ASP A 927 -23.87 43.58 -24.86
C ASP A 927 -25.05 43.80 -23.90
N PRO A 928 -25.46 42.75 -23.15
CA PRO A 928 -26.71 42.75 -22.40
C PRO A 928 -26.88 43.94 -21.46
N GLU A 929 -25.82 44.40 -20.78
CA GLU A 929 -25.89 45.56 -19.88
C GLU A 929 -26.40 46.82 -20.60
N ASN A 930 -25.85 47.12 -21.78
CA ASN A 930 -26.24 48.29 -22.56
C ASN A 930 -27.47 48.07 -23.43
N MET A 931 -27.91 46.82 -23.59
CA MET A 931 -29.13 46.47 -24.34
C MET A 931 -30.38 46.44 -23.44
N LEU A 932 -30.27 46.55 -22.11
CA LEU A 932 -31.40 46.61 -21.19
C LEU A 932 -32.13 47.96 -21.28
N ASP A 933 -33.13 48.04 -22.17
CA ASP A 933 -34.04 49.19 -22.36
C ASP A 933 -35.44 48.74 -22.86
N TYR A 934 -35.94 47.61 -22.37
CA TYR A 934 -37.22 47.05 -22.76
C TYR A 934 -38.38 47.95 -22.33
N GLY A 935 -38.30 48.57 -21.15
CA GLY A 935 -39.35 49.44 -20.64
C GLY A 935 -39.71 50.56 -21.62
N ASN A 936 -38.70 51.29 -22.11
CA ASN A 936 -38.92 52.38 -23.07
C ASN A 936 -39.42 51.84 -24.41
N TYR A 937 -38.81 50.77 -24.93
CA TYR A 937 -39.23 50.19 -26.20
C TYR A 937 -40.70 49.74 -26.16
N LEU A 938 -41.08 48.92 -25.17
CA LEU A 938 -42.44 48.40 -24.97
C LEU A 938 -43.46 49.53 -24.78
N LYS A 939 -43.09 50.62 -24.09
CA LYS A 939 -43.94 51.80 -23.95
C LYS A 939 -44.21 52.45 -25.30
N TYR A 940 -43.17 52.67 -26.11
CA TYR A 940 -43.30 53.42 -27.35
C TYR A 940 -43.95 52.62 -28.49
N ILE A 941 -43.90 51.29 -28.45
CA ILE A 941 -44.73 50.45 -29.34
C ILE A 941 -46.15 50.21 -28.79
N GLY A 942 -46.48 50.75 -27.62
CA GLY A 942 -47.83 50.79 -27.07
C GLY A 942 -48.27 49.56 -26.28
N LEU A 943 -47.37 48.64 -25.92
CA LEU A 943 -47.71 47.42 -25.20
C LEU A 943 -47.86 47.63 -23.68
N ILE A 944 -47.27 48.68 -23.12
CA ILE A 944 -47.33 48.95 -21.67
C ILE A 944 -47.61 50.43 -21.34
N SER A 945 -48.17 50.65 -20.15
CA SER A 945 -48.43 51.98 -19.56
C SER A 945 -47.16 52.60 -18.96
N GLU A 946 -47.23 53.88 -18.60
CA GLU A 946 -46.10 54.58 -17.96
C GLU A 946 -45.71 53.98 -16.61
N LYS A 947 -46.69 53.53 -15.81
CA LYS A 947 -46.43 52.86 -14.54
C LYS A 947 -45.68 51.55 -14.73
N GLN A 948 -46.07 50.76 -15.73
CA GLN A 948 -45.40 49.51 -16.07
C GLN A 948 -43.99 49.78 -16.64
N ARG A 949 -43.80 50.83 -17.45
CA ARG A 949 -42.48 51.27 -17.93
C ARG A 949 -41.52 51.54 -16.77
N LEU A 950 -41.95 52.28 -15.75
CA LEU A 950 -41.12 52.56 -14.57
C LEU A 950 -40.75 51.29 -13.81
N TYR A 951 -41.64 50.30 -13.76
CA TYR A 951 -41.32 48.99 -13.18
C TYR A 951 -40.26 48.25 -13.99
N PHE A 952 -40.36 48.24 -15.32
CA PHE A 952 -39.31 47.68 -16.17
C PHE A 952 -37.96 48.35 -15.92
N ILE A 953 -37.92 49.69 -15.86
CA ILE A 953 -36.68 50.43 -15.63
C ILE A 953 -36.06 50.10 -14.27
N ASP A 954 -36.85 50.07 -13.19
CA ASP A 954 -36.37 49.67 -11.86
C ASP A 954 -35.75 48.26 -11.88
N LYS A 955 -36.40 47.32 -12.58
CA LYS A 955 -35.88 45.96 -12.72
C LYS A 955 -34.66 45.87 -13.62
N GLU A 956 -34.62 46.62 -14.71
CA GLU A 956 -33.45 46.74 -15.58
C GLU A 956 -32.25 47.33 -14.83
N ASP A 957 -32.45 48.35 -13.99
CA ASP A 957 -31.41 48.93 -13.12
C ASP A 957 -30.85 47.86 -12.15
N GLN A 958 -31.73 47.11 -11.48
CA GLN A 958 -31.34 46.00 -10.60
C GLN A 958 -30.55 44.92 -11.36
N ILE A 959 -30.99 44.54 -12.56
CA ILE A 959 -30.29 43.56 -13.40
C ILE A 959 -28.90 44.11 -13.78
N ARG A 960 -28.79 45.38 -14.19
CA ARG A 960 -27.49 46.00 -14.51
C ARG A 960 -26.54 45.98 -13.30
N ASP A 961 -27.03 46.28 -12.11
CA ASP A 961 -26.22 46.22 -10.88
C ASP A 961 -25.74 44.79 -10.57
N LEU A 962 -26.61 43.78 -10.77
CA LEU A 962 -26.23 42.38 -10.62
C LEU A 962 -25.19 41.95 -11.66
N VAL A 963 -25.30 42.41 -12.92
CA VAL A 963 -24.30 42.15 -13.97
C VAL A 963 -22.96 42.79 -13.62
N ARG A 964 -22.96 44.06 -13.20
CA ARG A 964 -21.74 44.79 -12.78
C ARG A 964 -21.06 44.15 -11.58
N THR A 965 -21.84 43.63 -10.63
CA THR A 965 -21.33 42.90 -9.46
C THR A 965 -21.05 41.43 -9.73
N LYS A 966 -21.12 40.97 -10.99
CA LYS A 966 -20.87 39.59 -11.44
C LYS A 966 -21.78 38.54 -10.79
N GLN A 967 -22.96 38.93 -10.32
CA GLN A 967 -24.00 38.03 -9.81
C GLN A 967 -24.91 37.55 -10.97
N LEU A 968 -24.32 36.93 -11.99
CA LEU A 968 -24.96 36.63 -13.28
C LEU A 968 -26.16 35.70 -13.15
N SER A 969 -26.09 34.68 -12.28
CA SER A 969 -27.21 33.75 -12.04
C SER A 969 -28.44 34.43 -11.43
N LYS A 970 -28.27 35.46 -10.59
CA LYS A 970 -29.40 36.24 -10.07
C LYS A 970 -29.93 37.22 -11.11
N ALA A 971 -29.02 37.81 -11.89
CA ALA A 971 -29.39 38.74 -12.95
C ALA A 971 -30.28 38.08 -14.01
N ILE A 972 -29.96 36.84 -14.42
CA ILE A 972 -30.77 36.09 -15.39
C ILE A 972 -32.10 35.64 -14.79
N GLU A 973 -32.15 35.30 -13.50
CA GLU A 973 -33.41 34.99 -12.81
C GLU A 973 -34.35 36.21 -12.78
N GLU A 974 -33.83 37.41 -12.51
CA GLU A 974 -34.63 38.63 -12.55
C GLU A 974 -35.05 39.01 -13.98
N LEU A 975 -34.19 38.79 -14.99
CA LEU A 975 -34.56 39.00 -16.40
C LEU A 975 -35.66 38.03 -16.85
N ASP A 976 -35.61 36.77 -16.41
CA ASP A 976 -36.64 35.78 -16.72
C ASP A 976 -37.99 36.16 -16.12
N LYS A 977 -38.01 36.54 -14.83
CA LYS A 977 -39.23 37.06 -14.18
C LYS A 977 -39.77 38.30 -14.89
N LEU A 978 -38.90 39.15 -15.43
CA LEU A 978 -39.31 40.38 -16.08
C LEU A 978 -39.88 40.14 -17.49
N LEU A 979 -39.20 39.32 -18.31
CA LEU A 979 -39.46 39.22 -19.75
C LEU A 979 -39.78 37.79 -20.24
N ILE A 980 -38.94 36.81 -19.89
CA ILE A 980 -38.93 35.48 -20.54
C ILE A 980 -40.01 34.55 -19.97
N GLY A 981 -39.98 34.29 -18.66
CA GLY A 981 -40.99 33.49 -17.95
C GLY A 981 -40.89 31.98 -18.17
N GLU A 982 -39.69 31.46 -18.40
CA GLU A 982 -39.44 30.04 -18.69
C GLU A 982 -38.81 29.28 -17.51
N MET A 983 -38.15 29.97 -16.56
CA MET A 983 -37.40 29.29 -15.48
C MET A 983 -38.23 28.96 -14.23
N GLY A 984 -39.39 29.59 -14.05
CA GLY A 984 -40.24 29.40 -12.87
C GLY A 984 -41.66 28.92 -13.21
N PRO A 985 -42.46 28.50 -12.21
CA PRO A 985 -43.85 28.10 -12.41
C PRO A 985 -44.80 29.29 -12.63
N TYR A 986 -44.26 30.51 -12.78
CA TYR A 986 -45.02 31.75 -12.85
C TYR A 986 -44.75 32.45 -14.19
N PRO A 987 -45.77 33.06 -14.82
CA PRO A 987 -45.57 33.84 -16.03
C PRO A 987 -44.72 35.10 -15.75
N SER A 988 -43.99 35.55 -16.78
CA SER A 988 -43.21 36.79 -16.69
C SER A 988 -44.10 38.02 -16.47
N TYR A 989 -43.50 39.09 -15.95
CA TYR A 989 -44.19 40.37 -15.86
C TYR A 989 -44.66 40.86 -17.23
N PHE A 990 -43.83 40.70 -18.27
CA PHE A 990 -44.19 40.98 -19.66
C PHE A 990 -45.48 40.25 -20.09
N TYR A 991 -45.60 38.95 -19.86
CA TYR A 991 -46.83 38.20 -20.16
C TYR A 991 -48.03 38.77 -19.41
N ASN A 992 -47.87 39.01 -18.10
CA ASN A 992 -48.97 39.51 -17.25
C ASN A 992 -49.49 40.89 -17.67
N VAL A 993 -48.64 41.75 -18.24
CA VAL A 993 -49.03 43.11 -18.63
C VAL A 993 -49.41 43.26 -20.10
N SER A 994 -48.94 42.37 -20.97
CA SER A 994 -49.17 42.46 -22.42
C SER A 994 -50.14 41.39 -22.95
N GLY A 995 -50.21 40.23 -22.29
CA GLY A 995 -50.89 39.03 -22.80
C GLY A 995 -50.11 38.27 -23.87
N PHE A 996 -48.89 38.68 -24.21
CA PHE A 996 -48.05 38.01 -25.21
C PHE A 996 -47.20 36.93 -24.55
N SER A 997 -47.32 35.70 -25.05
CA SER A 997 -46.38 34.61 -24.76
C SER A 997 -45.23 34.56 -25.77
N TYR A 998 -45.41 35.14 -26.96
CA TYR A 998 -44.42 35.15 -28.03
C TYR A 998 -43.78 36.53 -28.22
N PHE A 999 -42.51 36.66 -27.81
CA PHE A 999 -41.74 37.91 -27.86
C PHE A 999 -40.86 38.05 -29.12
N MET A 1000 -40.89 37.08 -30.05
CA MET A 1000 -40.07 37.14 -31.26
C MET A 1000 -40.74 37.99 -32.38
N ASN A 1001 -42.05 38.21 -32.34
CA ASN A 1001 -42.75 39.08 -33.28
C ASN A 1001 -44.07 39.57 -32.67
N TYR A 1002 -44.15 40.84 -32.30
CA TYR A 1002 -45.32 41.40 -31.60
C TYR A 1002 -46.61 41.47 -32.43
N LEU A 1003 -46.61 41.01 -33.69
CA LEU A 1003 -47.85 40.80 -34.45
C LEU A 1003 -48.54 39.49 -34.10
N ARG A 1004 -47.90 38.61 -33.33
CA ARG A 1004 -48.44 37.32 -32.87
C ARG A 1004 -48.29 37.24 -31.36
N PHE A 1005 -49.36 36.86 -30.67
CA PHE A 1005 -49.35 36.74 -29.21
C PHE A 1005 -48.95 35.34 -28.72
N GLU A 1006 -48.97 34.34 -29.61
CA GLU A 1006 -48.57 32.95 -29.39
C GLU A 1006 -47.58 32.47 -30.46
N GLU A 1007 -46.78 31.46 -30.11
CA GLU A 1007 -45.80 30.87 -31.02
C GLU A 1007 -46.50 30.12 -32.17
N PRO A 1008 -46.07 30.29 -33.43
CA PRO A 1008 -46.64 29.53 -34.54
C PRO A 1008 -46.25 28.05 -34.51
N ASP A 1009 -47.24 27.14 -34.58
CA ASP A 1009 -47.04 25.68 -34.60
C ASP A 1009 -46.04 25.20 -35.67
N ASP A 1010 -46.01 25.89 -36.82
CA ASP A 1010 -45.20 25.48 -37.97
C ASP A 1010 -43.69 25.66 -37.76
N LEU A 1011 -43.28 26.38 -36.70
CA LEU A 1011 -41.87 26.46 -36.31
C LEU A 1011 -41.32 25.11 -35.84
N ASN A 1012 -42.16 24.18 -35.40
CA ASN A 1012 -41.74 22.89 -34.85
C ASN A 1012 -41.77 21.74 -35.88
N TYR A 1013 -42.40 21.92 -37.05
CA TYR A 1013 -42.47 20.85 -38.06
C TYR A 1013 -41.09 20.33 -38.50
N TYR A 1014 -40.07 21.19 -38.53
CA TYR A 1014 -38.72 20.74 -38.90
C TYR A 1014 -38.14 19.74 -37.91
N SER A 1015 -38.35 19.91 -36.60
CA SER A 1015 -37.80 19.03 -35.57
C SER A 1015 -38.46 17.65 -35.66
N GLU A 1016 -39.77 17.61 -35.90
CA GLU A 1016 -40.52 16.38 -36.18
C GLU A 1016 -40.05 15.68 -37.45
N TYR A 1017 -39.85 16.45 -38.54
CA TYR A 1017 -39.36 15.93 -39.81
C TYR A 1017 -37.96 15.31 -39.69
N VAL A 1018 -37.01 16.04 -39.10
CA VAL A 1018 -35.64 15.53 -38.96
C VAL A 1018 -35.56 14.35 -38.00
N ASN A 1019 -36.54 14.15 -37.12
CA ASN A 1019 -36.58 13.03 -36.19
C ASN A 1019 -37.19 11.75 -36.79
N GLN A 1020 -37.78 11.80 -37.99
CA GLN A 1020 -38.25 10.60 -38.70
C GLN A 1020 -37.10 9.63 -38.98
N THR A 1021 -37.33 8.33 -38.85
CA THR A 1021 -36.27 7.31 -38.93
C THR A 1021 -35.57 7.30 -40.30
N ASP A 1022 -36.31 7.46 -41.39
CA ASP A 1022 -35.72 7.52 -42.73
C ASP A 1022 -35.00 8.84 -42.98
N ILE A 1023 -35.50 9.96 -42.44
CA ILE A 1023 -34.82 11.26 -42.52
C ILE A 1023 -33.53 11.26 -41.71
N ARG A 1024 -33.52 10.73 -40.48
CA ARG A 1024 -32.30 10.53 -39.69
C ARG A 1024 -31.27 9.65 -40.39
N LYS A 1025 -31.74 8.67 -41.17
CA LYS A 1025 -30.87 7.87 -42.03
C LYS A 1025 -30.33 8.67 -43.22
N ARG A 1026 -31.11 9.58 -43.82
CA ARG A 1026 -30.70 10.44 -44.95
C ARG A 1026 -29.90 11.69 -44.56
N LEU A 1027 -30.02 12.15 -43.32
CA LEU A 1027 -29.13 13.08 -42.62
C LEU A 1027 -28.00 12.34 -41.91
N HIS A 1028 -28.05 11.02 -41.99
CA HIS A 1028 -27.17 9.99 -41.49
C HIS A 1028 -26.70 10.10 -40.05
N VAL A 1029 -27.33 10.93 -39.22
CA VAL A 1029 -27.15 11.01 -37.76
C VAL A 1029 -27.41 9.69 -37.01
N GLY A 1030 -27.79 8.63 -37.73
CA GLY A 1030 -28.00 7.30 -37.18
C GLY A 1030 -29.18 7.29 -36.22
N ASN A 1031 -29.02 6.58 -35.09
CA ASN A 1031 -30.03 6.54 -34.04
C ASN A 1031 -29.81 7.62 -32.96
N ARG A 1032 -29.07 8.70 -33.26
CA ARG A 1032 -28.91 9.83 -32.32
C ARG A 1032 -30.20 10.63 -32.19
N PRO A 1033 -30.76 10.80 -30.98
CA PRO A 1033 -31.95 11.62 -30.80
C PRO A 1033 -31.64 13.07 -31.19
N PHE A 1034 -32.66 13.78 -31.69
CA PHE A 1034 -32.58 15.22 -31.90
C PHE A 1034 -32.83 15.92 -30.57
N ASN A 1035 -31.87 16.70 -30.09
CA ASN A 1035 -31.93 17.40 -28.80
C ASN A 1035 -32.46 18.82 -29.00
N ASP A 1036 -33.30 19.27 -28.08
CA ASP A 1036 -33.91 20.62 -28.08
C ASP A 1036 -32.96 21.73 -27.58
N GLY A 1037 -31.80 21.35 -27.01
CA GLY A 1037 -30.79 22.28 -26.51
C GLY A 1037 -31.00 22.75 -25.06
N SER A 1038 -32.01 22.23 -24.35
CA SER A 1038 -32.32 22.60 -22.96
C SER A 1038 -31.11 22.47 -22.02
N THR A 1039 -30.39 21.35 -22.06
CA THR A 1039 -29.18 21.13 -21.25
C THR A 1039 -28.05 22.11 -21.58
N VAL A 1040 -27.93 22.52 -22.85
CA VAL A 1040 -26.93 23.52 -23.26
C VAL A 1040 -27.26 24.89 -22.67
N ARG A 1041 -28.55 25.26 -22.67
CA ARG A 1041 -29.03 26.50 -22.06
C ARG A 1041 -28.75 26.56 -20.56
N GLU A 1042 -28.92 25.46 -19.84
CA GLU A 1042 -28.60 25.37 -18.41
C GLU A 1042 -27.13 25.64 -18.13
N HIS A 1043 -26.22 25.06 -18.91
CA HIS A 1043 -24.77 25.22 -18.75
C HIS A 1043 -24.27 26.62 -19.14
N LEU A 1044 -24.86 27.23 -20.17
CA LEU A 1044 -24.53 28.59 -20.62
C LEU A 1044 -25.28 29.69 -19.87
N MET A 1045 -26.14 29.35 -18.91
CA MET A 1045 -26.96 30.32 -18.19
C MET A 1045 -26.14 31.43 -17.52
N GLY A 1046 -24.96 31.07 -16.97
CA GLY A 1046 -24.02 32.03 -16.38
C GLY A 1046 -23.37 32.97 -17.40
N ASP A 1047 -23.37 32.63 -18.69
CA ASP A 1047 -22.80 33.43 -19.75
C ASP A 1047 -23.81 34.40 -20.38
N ILE A 1048 -25.12 34.17 -20.24
CA ILE A 1048 -26.17 34.92 -20.97
C ILE A 1048 -26.08 36.43 -20.80
N LEU A 1049 -25.65 36.91 -19.63
CA LEU A 1049 -25.53 38.34 -19.35
C LEU A 1049 -24.10 38.91 -19.43
N ASN A 1050 -23.12 38.11 -19.87
CA ASN A 1050 -21.79 38.62 -20.23
C ASN A 1050 -21.80 39.42 -21.54
N SER A 1051 -20.85 40.33 -21.69
CA SER A 1051 -20.71 41.17 -22.90
C SER A 1051 -19.72 40.57 -23.90
N ALA A 1052 -20.08 40.63 -25.18
CA ALA A 1052 -19.21 40.37 -26.33
C ALA A 1052 -18.75 41.65 -27.03
N ALA A 1053 -19.00 42.83 -26.44
CA ALA A 1053 -18.67 44.14 -27.01
C ALA A 1053 -17.19 44.27 -27.38
N ASP A 1054 -16.29 43.81 -26.52
CA ASP A 1054 -14.83 43.85 -26.76
C ASP A 1054 -14.44 43.03 -28.00
N LYS A 1055 -15.08 41.88 -28.20
CA LYS A 1055 -14.85 41.02 -29.38
C LYS A 1055 -15.31 41.74 -30.66
N VAL A 1056 -16.46 42.40 -30.61
CA VAL A 1056 -16.97 43.23 -31.73
C VAL A 1056 -15.99 44.37 -32.04
N LYS A 1057 -15.49 45.06 -31.02
CA LYS A 1057 -14.46 46.10 -31.16
C LYS A 1057 -13.19 45.55 -31.84
N THR A 1058 -12.65 44.42 -31.37
CA THR A 1058 -11.47 43.78 -31.97
C THR A 1058 -11.67 43.54 -33.47
N ILE A 1059 -12.84 43.03 -33.86
CA ILE A 1059 -13.16 42.70 -35.26
C ILE A 1059 -13.29 43.95 -36.12
N LEU A 1060 -13.90 45.02 -35.60
CA LEU A 1060 -14.00 46.31 -36.27
C LEU A 1060 -12.62 46.94 -36.50
N GLU A 1061 -11.75 46.95 -35.48
CA GLU A 1061 -10.40 47.50 -35.57
C GLU A 1061 -9.49 46.67 -36.50
N ALA A 1062 -9.73 45.36 -36.60
CA ALA A 1062 -9.05 44.49 -37.56
C ALA A 1062 -9.48 44.74 -39.03
N GLY A 1063 -10.49 45.59 -39.27
CA GLY A 1063 -10.92 46.00 -40.61
C GLY A 1063 -11.86 45.03 -41.32
N TYR A 1064 -12.40 44.02 -40.62
CA TYR A 1064 -13.38 43.10 -41.20
C TYR A 1064 -14.73 43.79 -41.45
N LYS A 1065 -15.49 43.32 -42.44
CA LYS A 1065 -16.86 43.82 -42.68
C LYS A 1065 -17.78 43.35 -41.56
N VAL A 1066 -18.53 44.27 -40.94
CA VAL A 1066 -19.48 43.95 -39.86
C VAL A 1066 -20.87 44.44 -40.22
N LEU A 1067 -21.85 43.54 -40.22
CA LEU A 1067 -23.26 43.86 -40.40
C LEU A 1067 -24.05 43.50 -39.15
N PHE A 1068 -24.70 44.49 -38.54
CA PHE A 1068 -25.80 44.28 -37.61
C PHE A 1068 -27.10 44.53 -38.34
N TYR A 1069 -28.05 43.60 -38.26
CA TYR A 1069 -29.40 43.82 -38.77
C TYR A 1069 -30.43 43.36 -37.75
N SER A 1070 -31.52 44.11 -37.58
CA SER A 1070 -32.60 43.71 -36.68
C SER A 1070 -33.96 43.91 -37.34
N GLY A 1071 -34.85 42.94 -37.14
CA GLY A 1071 -36.25 43.09 -37.48
C GLY A 1071 -36.94 44.17 -36.64
N GLN A 1072 -37.78 44.97 -37.27
CA GLN A 1072 -38.55 46.04 -36.63
C GLN A 1072 -39.51 45.54 -35.53
N LEU A 1073 -40.00 44.31 -35.67
CA LEU A 1073 -41.09 43.74 -34.87
C LEU A 1073 -40.62 42.85 -33.72
N ASP A 1074 -39.31 42.70 -33.53
CA ASP A 1074 -38.70 41.88 -32.49
C ASP A 1074 -38.78 42.58 -31.12
N ILE A 1075 -39.11 41.84 -30.05
CA ILE A 1075 -39.06 42.35 -28.67
C ILE A 1075 -37.78 41.92 -27.96
N ILE A 1076 -37.40 40.64 -28.03
CA ILE A 1076 -36.31 40.08 -27.20
C ILE A 1076 -34.95 40.71 -27.50
N VAL A 1077 -34.67 41.03 -28.77
CA VAL A 1077 -33.45 41.74 -29.18
C VAL A 1077 -33.81 42.86 -30.14
N ALA A 1078 -34.70 43.74 -29.68
CA ALA A 1078 -35.26 44.81 -30.49
C ALA A 1078 -34.19 45.76 -31.06
N TYR A 1079 -34.49 46.35 -32.22
CA TYR A 1079 -33.58 47.28 -32.90
C TYR A 1079 -33.06 48.43 -32.01
N PRO A 1080 -33.87 49.11 -31.18
CA PRO A 1080 -33.38 50.16 -30.29
C PRO A 1080 -32.38 49.66 -29.24
N LEU A 1081 -32.52 48.42 -28.78
CA LEU A 1081 -31.59 47.83 -27.82
C LEU A 1081 -30.21 47.62 -28.45
N THR A 1082 -30.20 47.13 -29.70
CA THR A 1082 -28.97 46.98 -30.50
C THR A 1082 -28.30 48.35 -30.73
N LEU A 1083 -29.09 49.40 -30.99
CA LEU A 1083 -28.55 50.76 -31.11
C LEU A 1083 -27.89 51.26 -29.84
N ASN A 1084 -28.52 51.07 -28.67
CA ASN A 1084 -27.99 51.53 -27.39
C ASN A 1084 -26.60 50.93 -27.09
N PHE A 1085 -26.40 49.66 -27.43
CA PHE A 1085 -25.08 49.02 -27.42
C PHE A 1085 -24.11 49.68 -28.41
N LEU A 1086 -24.48 49.77 -29.69
CA LEU A 1086 -23.56 50.22 -30.75
C LEU A 1086 -23.17 51.70 -30.63
N GLU A 1087 -24.04 52.54 -30.09
CA GLU A 1087 -23.75 53.97 -29.83
C GLU A 1087 -22.72 54.14 -28.70
N LYS A 1088 -22.72 53.24 -27.72
CA LYS A 1088 -21.77 53.23 -26.59
C LYS A 1088 -20.48 52.46 -26.87
N LEU A 1089 -20.46 51.64 -27.92
CA LEU A 1089 -19.28 50.86 -28.28
C LEU A 1089 -18.11 51.79 -28.64
N GLU A 1090 -17.02 51.71 -27.88
CA GLU A 1090 -15.82 52.51 -28.10
C GLU A 1090 -14.90 51.87 -29.14
N TRP A 1091 -14.87 52.43 -30.35
CA TRP A 1091 -13.98 52.02 -31.44
C TRP A 1091 -13.65 53.19 -32.36
N SER A 1092 -12.66 53.02 -33.23
CA SER A 1092 -12.10 54.10 -34.05
C SER A 1092 -13.09 54.76 -35.02
N GLY A 1093 -14.24 54.14 -35.30
CA GLY A 1093 -15.32 54.69 -36.14
C GLY A 1093 -16.56 55.18 -35.37
N GLN A 1094 -16.54 55.21 -34.04
CA GLN A 1094 -17.70 55.60 -33.24
C GLN A 1094 -18.19 57.03 -33.56
N ALA A 1095 -17.29 58.01 -33.65
CA ALA A 1095 -17.67 59.39 -33.98
C ALA A 1095 -18.28 59.52 -35.38
N GLU A 1096 -17.84 58.71 -36.34
CA GLU A 1096 -18.44 58.65 -37.68
C GLU A 1096 -19.85 58.03 -37.60
N TYR A 1097 -20.02 56.95 -36.84
CA TYR A 1097 -21.31 56.30 -36.63
C TYR A 1097 -22.34 57.21 -35.97
N LEU A 1098 -21.97 57.91 -34.90
CA LEU A 1098 -22.87 58.83 -34.19
C LEU A 1098 -23.30 60.03 -35.05
N ASN A 1099 -22.45 60.45 -36.00
CA ASN A 1099 -22.75 61.55 -36.93
C ASN A 1099 -23.35 61.07 -38.27
N ALA A 1100 -23.40 59.75 -38.51
CA ALA A 1100 -23.84 59.19 -39.78
C ALA A 1100 -25.34 59.44 -39.99
N THR A 1101 -25.69 59.94 -41.17
CA THR A 1101 -27.09 60.09 -41.57
C THR A 1101 -27.65 58.77 -42.05
N ARG A 1102 -28.81 58.40 -41.53
CA ARG A 1102 -29.51 57.19 -41.92
C ARG A 1102 -30.04 57.28 -43.35
N THR A 1103 -29.82 56.23 -44.14
CA THR A 1103 -30.29 56.14 -45.53
C THR A 1103 -31.41 55.13 -45.68
N ILE A 1104 -32.25 55.32 -46.69
CA ILE A 1104 -33.41 54.47 -46.96
C ILE A 1104 -32.99 53.37 -47.92
N TRP A 1105 -33.07 52.11 -47.48
CA TRP A 1105 -32.82 50.95 -48.34
C TRP A 1105 -34.08 50.54 -49.09
N ARG A 1106 -33.96 50.43 -50.41
CA ARG A 1106 -35.08 50.10 -51.31
C ARG A 1106 -34.78 48.87 -52.15
N ILE A 1107 -35.81 48.09 -52.42
CA ILE A 1107 -35.77 46.92 -53.30
C ILE A 1107 -36.87 46.99 -54.37
N GLY A 1108 -36.78 46.13 -55.38
CA GLY A 1108 -37.70 46.11 -56.51
C GLY A 1108 -37.14 46.83 -57.75
N THR A 1109 -38.00 47.07 -58.74
CA THR A 1109 -37.61 47.73 -59.99
C THR A 1109 -37.48 49.25 -59.80
N LYS A 1110 -36.76 49.93 -60.70
CA LYS A 1110 -36.69 51.40 -60.70
C LYS A 1110 -38.07 52.07 -60.76
N THR A 1111 -39.05 51.42 -61.37
CA THR A 1111 -40.42 51.94 -61.55
C THR A 1111 -41.35 51.63 -60.38
N THR A 1112 -41.03 50.64 -59.54
CA THR A 1112 -41.86 50.23 -58.39
C THR A 1112 -41.00 49.87 -57.16
N PRO A 1113 -40.25 50.84 -56.57
CA PRO A 1113 -39.39 50.55 -55.43
C PRO A 1113 -40.20 50.45 -54.13
N THR A 1114 -39.87 49.48 -53.27
CA THR A 1114 -40.44 49.33 -51.93
C THR A 1114 -39.39 49.64 -50.85
N VAL A 1115 -39.81 50.24 -49.73
CA VAL A 1115 -38.90 50.48 -48.59
C VAL A 1115 -38.71 49.15 -47.84
N ALA A 1116 -37.54 48.54 -47.98
CA ALA A 1116 -37.18 47.32 -47.25
C ALA A 1116 -36.67 47.61 -45.83
N GLY A 1117 -36.00 48.74 -45.65
CA GLY A 1117 -35.37 49.08 -44.38
C GLY A 1117 -34.66 50.42 -44.35
N TYR A 1118 -33.88 50.62 -43.30
CA TYR A 1118 -33.07 51.81 -43.08
C TYR A 1118 -31.69 51.41 -42.61
N ILE A 1119 -30.66 52.05 -43.15
CA ILE A 1119 -29.27 51.70 -42.88
C ILE A 1119 -28.46 52.90 -42.41
N THR A 1120 -27.66 52.68 -41.39
CA THR A 1120 -26.60 53.59 -40.93
C THR A 1120 -25.26 52.90 -41.18
N GLN A 1121 -24.30 53.62 -41.74
CA GLN A 1121 -22.99 53.08 -42.09
C GLN A 1121 -21.90 53.98 -41.53
N ALA A 1122 -20.84 53.36 -41.01
CA ALA A 1122 -19.62 54.04 -40.59
C ALA A 1122 -18.44 53.10 -40.77
N LYS A 1123 -17.40 53.55 -41.48
CA LYS A 1123 -16.25 52.71 -41.89
C LYS A 1123 -16.71 51.34 -42.43
N ASN A 1124 -16.28 50.26 -41.78
CA ASN A 1124 -16.57 48.85 -42.07
C ASN A 1124 -17.81 48.30 -41.34
N MET A 1125 -18.55 49.12 -40.58
CA MET A 1125 -19.78 48.73 -39.87
C MET A 1125 -21.03 49.20 -40.61
N LYS A 1126 -22.01 48.30 -40.75
CA LYS A 1126 -23.34 48.56 -41.31
C LYS A 1126 -24.40 48.15 -40.28
N VAL A 1127 -25.35 49.03 -39.98
CA VAL A 1127 -26.45 48.78 -39.02
C VAL A 1127 -27.77 48.96 -39.74
N VAL A 1128 -28.59 47.91 -39.80
CA VAL A 1128 -29.80 47.86 -40.64
C VAL A 1128 -31.04 47.54 -39.82
N LEU A 1129 -32.07 48.37 -39.97
CA LEU A 1129 -33.43 48.01 -39.54
C LEU A 1129 -34.18 47.41 -40.72
N VAL A 1130 -34.68 46.18 -40.57
CA VAL A 1130 -35.51 45.51 -41.59
C VAL A 1130 -36.98 45.68 -41.23
N ARG A 1131 -37.73 46.36 -42.10
CA ARG A 1131 -39.14 46.64 -41.87
C ARG A 1131 -39.98 45.38 -41.93
N SER A 1132 -41.05 45.34 -41.12
CA SER A 1132 -42.06 44.28 -41.15
C SER A 1132 -41.50 42.87 -40.91
N ALA A 1133 -40.38 42.76 -40.19
CA ALA A 1133 -39.77 41.51 -39.76
C ALA A 1133 -39.63 41.49 -38.23
N GLY A 1134 -39.86 40.35 -37.59
CA GLY A 1134 -39.53 40.10 -36.19
C GLY A 1134 -38.10 39.56 -36.03
N HIS A 1135 -37.90 38.72 -35.02
CA HIS A 1135 -36.61 38.15 -34.65
C HIS A 1135 -35.98 37.34 -35.80
N TYR A 1136 -36.81 36.54 -36.48
CA TYR A 1136 -36.40 35.69 -37.61
C TYR A 1136 -36.54 36.42 -38.94
N VAL A 1137 -35.69 37.42 -39.17
CA VAL A 1137 -35.78 38.30 -40.35
C VAL A 1137 -35.90 37.54 -41.68
N PRO A 1138 -35.11 36.48 -41.96
CA PRO A 1138 -35.21 35.77 -43.24
C PRO A 1138 -36.48 34.92 -43.38
N ARG A 1139 -37.19 34.65 -42.27
CA ARG A 1139 -38.52 34.00 -42.29
C ARG A 1139 -39.62 35.01 -42.60
N ASP A 1140 -39.61 36.15 -41.90
CA ASP A 1140 -40.70 37.13 -41.99
C ASP A 1140 -40.61 37.98 -43.26
N GLN A 1141 -39.40 38.29 -43.74
CA GLN A 1141 -39.14 39.06 -44.95
C GLN A 1141 -38.05 38.40 -45.81
N PRO A 1142 -38.34 37.24 -46.44
CA PRO A 1142 -37.34 36.41 -47.11
C PRO A 1142 -36.65 37.11 -48.28
N MET A 1143 -37.41 37.88 -49.08
CA MET A 1143 -36.84 38.68 -50.18
C MET A 1143 -35.92 39.79 -49.66
N HIS A 1144 -36.32 40.49 -48.58
CA HIS A 1144 -35.52 41.56 -47.99
C HIS A 1144 -34.21 40.98 -47.45
N ALA A 1145 -34.28 39.90 -46.68
CA ALA A 1145 -33.10 39.25 -46.11
C ALA A 1145 -32.11 38.77 -47.19
N PHE A 1146 -32.61 38.20 -48.29
CA PHE A 1146 -31.78 37.76 -49.41
C PHE A 1146 -31.08 38.92 -50.14
N ASP A 1147 -31.77 40.05 -50.33
CA ASP A 1147 -31.16 41.27 -50.89
C ASP A 1147 -30.14 41.90 -49.93
N LEU A 1148 -30.47 42.00 -48.64
CA LEU A 1148 -29.59 42.51 -47.58
C LEU A 1148 -28.28 41.76 -47.52
N ILE A 1149 -28.33 40.43 -47.35
CA ILE A 1149 -27.11 39.62 -47.28
C ILE A 1149 -26.34 39.72 -48.60
N SER A 1150 -27.04 39.82 -49.73
CA SER A 1150 -26.39 39.95 -51.02
C SER A 1150 -25.62 41.25 -51.20
N ARG A 1151 -26.18 42.36 -50.75
CA ARG A 1151 -25.50 43.65 -50.81
C ARG A 1151 -24.32 43.71 -49.85
N PHE A 1152 -24.45 43.07 -48.70
CA PHE A 1152 -23.36 42.97 -47.74
C PHE A 1152 -22.16 42.18 -48.28
N ILE A 1153 -22.39 40.98 -48.82
CA ILE A 1153 -21.32 40.10 -49.30
C ILE A 1153 -20.65 40.68 -50.55
N GLU A 1154 -21.43 41.23 -51.48
CA GLU A 1154 -20.93 41.74 -52.78
C GLU A 1154 -20.56 43.23 -52.80
N ASP A 1155 -20.56 43.89 -51.64
CA ASP A 1155 -20.33 45.35 -51.52
C ASP A 1155 -21.22 46.22 -52.41
N LYS A 1156 -22.47 45.79 -52.64
CA LYS A 1156 -23.43 46.62 -53.37
C LYS A 1156 -23.96 47.73 -52.46
N PRO A 1157 -24.21 48.94 -52.99
CA PRO A 1157 -24.87 50.01 -52.24
C PRO A 1157 -26.30 49.58 -51.87
N PHE A 1158 -26.85 50.17 -50.81
CA PHE A 1158 -28.21 49.92 -50.32
C PHE A 1158 -29.24 50.85 -50.98
#